data_AF-A0A956F920-F1
#
_entry.id   AF-A0A956F920-F1
#
_cell.length_a   1.000
_cell.length_b   1.000
_cell.length_c   1.000
_cell.angle_alpha   90.00
_cell.angle_beta   90.00
_cell.angle_gamma   90.00
#
_symmetry.space_group_name_H-M   'P 1'
#
loop_
_entity.id
_entity.type
_entity.pdbx_description
1 polymer ?
#
loop_
_entity_poly.entity_id
_entity_poly.type
_entity_poly.pdbx_seq_one_letter_code
_entity_poly.pdbx_strand_id
1 'polypeptide(L)'
;MSARSTIRRVQRATGVLLAVLTVLLLANSAFLATAFTPEGLVLPMQRAHLVLGGLLAAALVAFAGSHFVLHRRHRNTGARSIGLVVATVALLGCAAGVALWMVGKSRTVGWLVILHEGAFVAALGAYVLHRRRALVTPALRPEQLAAGAAILLGGGIWAAQLWWPTHDEHDQAPRATLVPGLSQARTIDGHVLRPEDLDDPAYCAQCHPAIAERWEASVHHFGSLNDPFYAGTLALAQQHRQPDELKFCGGCHDPLLLLTGRMDEHPRPEQPGADAGITCLACHALVEAPSRLGNGSYVVAAPEHYPGYDSDDPDERERSNRLIRSKPEAHVESFGKPYLRSPEMCVGCHKAHIPPELNSHRWLRGQDEYDPWHDSGAGGNSARTFFPPAPEQKRCQDCHMPQIPADDPAAGDDGKVADHAFLGANTALPRALGDEGWVARNQAFLEGVLTVDVGAIEVEGEGPPQRRLAPEGPIPVPAGRPLTLDVVVRNTGSGHLYPGGIADLRESWLEVTVRSESGEPLLARGWLDARGNLDPEAHQWNAVLLDGEGEPLLVHDVEDTHSVLVARRIMLGASDLVRLSLSAPEQPCTVELRVLDRKLTRSYVETVLGPDAPQMPITEIASTTLSLVPGDFVIVPPATTPEVGARLRNLGIAHLLRGDTALAREAALAAAERRPDDPGPPLDLARGALDDGALERAEEHVRAADAVSPGHPTAAWLLARIRGSQGDHEAALAALDVALAAFPRDRELLAMKGDSLFRLEREEEAAAVLQSVLEIDPEHLTAHALLTRIRAEQGDEASSQRHREAWDRVRPHSDDQVFNERARRANAALDRRANLQYVVPLAPPPPGWTPARSGP
;
A
#
# COMPACT_ATOMS: atom_id res chain seq x y z
N MET A 1 6.93 -53.29 59.67
CA MET A 1 5.96 -52.65 58.74
C MET A 1 6.09 -53.30 57.37
N SER A 2 5.02 -53.84 56.77
CA SER A 2 5.15 -54.47 55.44
C SER A 2 5.34 -53.41 54.35
N ALA A 3 6.09 -53.72 53.29
CA ALA A 3 6.32 -52.81 52.16
C ALA A 3 5.02 -52.22 51.58
N ARG A 4 3.92 -52.99 51.59
CA ARG A 4 2.58 -52.53 51.19
C ARG A 4 2.00 -51.43 52.08
N SER A 5 2.28 -51.45 53.39
CA SER A 5 1.81 -50.43 54.33
C SER A 5 2.50 -49.08 54.12
N THR A 6 3.77 -49.10 53.71
CA THR A 6 4.53 -47.91 53.34
C THR A 6 4.02 -47.34 52.01
N ILE A 7 3.83 -48.18 50.98
CA ILE A 7 3.32 -47.76 49.67
C ILE A 7 1.90 -47.16 49.78
N ARG A 8 1.03 -47.70 50.64
CA ARG A 8 -0.31 -47.12 50.89
C ARG A 8 -0.26 -45.74 51.55
N ARG A 9 0.71 -45.48 52.42
CA ARG A 9 0.92 -44.16 53.02
C ARG A 9 1.37 -43.15 51.98
N VAL A 10 2.34 -43.54 51.14
CA VAL A 10 2.81 -42.73 50.00
C VAL A 10 1.66 -42.40 49.06
N GLN A 11 0.89 -43.40 48.62
CA GLN A 11 -0.27 -43.21 47.72
C GLN A 11 -1.32 -42.24 48.29
N ARG A 12 -1.63 -42.32 49.58
CA ARG A 12 -2.59 -41.40 50.22
C ARG A 12 -2.05 -39.99 50.28
N ALA A 13 -0.79 -39.81 50.67
CA ALA A 13 -0.15 -38.51 50.74
C ALA A 13 -0.07 -37.84 49.35
N THR A 14 0.36 -38.59 48.33
CA THR A 14 0.45 -38.07 46.95
C THR A 14 -0.92 -37.84 46.33
N GLY A 15 -1.95 -38.61 46.69
CA GLY A 15 -3.32 -38.37 46.24
C GLY A 15 -3.93 -37.07 46.79
N VAL A 16 -3.69 -36.76 48.07
CA VAL A 16 -4.10 -35.47 48.66
C VAL A 16 -3.33 -34.33 48.02
N LEU A 17 -2.02 -34.49 47.84
CA LEU A 17 -1.18 -33.48 47.19
C LEU A 17 -1.62 -33.21 45.75
N LEU A 18 -1.94 -34.25 44.98
CA LEU A 18 -2.49 -34.12 43.63
C LEU A 18 -3.78 -33.29 43.62
N ALA A 19 -4.73 -33.58 44.50
CA ALA A 19 -6.00 -32.85 44.56
C ALA A 19 -5.78 -31.35 44.86
N VAL A 20 -4.89 -31.03 45.79
CA VAL A 20 -4.54 -29.63 46.13
C VAL A 20 -3.85 -28.93 44.97
N LEU A 21 -2.83 -29.56 44.38
CA LEU A 21 -2.08 -28.99 43.26
C LEU A 21 -2.95 -28.78 42.03
N THR A 22 -3.88 -29.70 41.72
CA THR A 22 -4.83 -29.51 40.60
C THR A 22 -5.73 -28.31 40.84
N VAL A 23 -6.24 -28.10 42.06
CA VAL A 23 -7.07 -26.92 42.37
C VAL A 23 -6.28 -25.62 42.25
N LEU A 24 -5.07 -25.57 42.80
CA LEU A 24 -4.20 -24.39 42.70
C LEU A 24 -3.84 -24.09 41.26
N LEU A 25 -3.53 -25.13 40.47
CA LEU A 25 -3.19 -24.99 39.06
C LEU A 25 -4.40 -24.52 38.25
N LEU A 26 -5.61 -25.04 38.49
CA LEU A 26 -6.83 -24.58 37.82
C LEU A 26 -7.17 -23.13 38.16
N ALA A 27 -7.04 -22.71 39.43
CA ALA A 27 -7.24 -21.32 39.82
C ALA A 27 -6.21 -20.38 39.17
N ASN A 28 -4.96 -20.82 39.11
CA ASN A 28 -3.89 -20.10 38.46
C ASN A 28 -4.05 -20.06 36.92
N SER A 29 -4.50 -21.14 36.28
CA SER A 29 -4.87 -21.16 34.86
C SER A 29 -6.03 -20.22 34.56
N ALA A 30 -7.08 -20.22 35.41
CA ALA A 30 -8.20 -19.31 35.25
C ALA A 30 -7.77 -17.84 35.37
N PHE A 31 -6.84 -17.54 36.28
CA PHE A 31 -6.21 -16.22 36.36
C PHE A 31 -5.47 -15.88 35.06
N LEU A 32 -4.58 -16.75 34.58
CA LEU A 32 -3.79 -16.50 33.36
C LEU A 32 -4.64 -16.42 32.09
N ALA A 33 -5.77 -17.12 32.03
CA ALA A 33 -6.71 -17.10 30.91
C ALA A 33 -7.57 -15.82 30.86
N THR A 34 -7.70 -15.11 31.98
CA THR A 34 -8.58 -13.93 32.12
C THR A 34 -7.82 -12.64 32.41
N ALA A 35 -6.52 -12.72 32.72
CA ALA A 35 -5.71 -11.56 33.10
C ALA A 35 -5.48 -10.61 31.92
N PHE A 36 -6.29 -9.57 31.85
CA PHE A 36 -6.02 -8.30 31.17
C PHE A 36 -5.62 -7.20 32.19
N THR A 37 -4.99 -7.55 33.32
CA THR A 37 -4.71 -6.62 34.45
C THR A 37 -3.34 -6.89 35.12
N PRO A 38 -2.87 -6.02 36.03
CA PRO A 38 -1.66 -5.18 35.94
C PRO A 38 -0.33 -5.95 36.00
N GLU A 39 0.71 -5.27 35.51
CA GLU A 39 2.09 -5.71 35.25
C GLU A 39 2.73 -6.56 36.37
N GLY A 40 2.39 -6.29 37.64
CA GLY A 40 3.04 -6.92 38.80
C GLY A 40 2.63 -8.36 39.13
N LEU A 41 1.46 -8.84 38.69
CA LEU A 41 0.92 -10.15 39.12
C LEU A 41 0.98 -11.25 38.06
N VAL A 42 1.05 -10.91 36.78
CA VAL A 42 1.09 -11.90 35.68
C VAL A 42 2.34 -12.77 35.79
N LEU A 43 3.51 -12.15 35.95
CA LEU A 43 4.79 -12.87 35.99
C LEU A 43 4.91 -13.82 37.22
N PRO A 44 4.56 -13.39 38.46
CA PRO A 44 4.47 -14.30 39.59
C PRO A 44 3.48 -15.46 39.37
N MET A 45 2.34 -15.20 38.72
CA MET A 45 1.34 -16.24 38.46
C MET A 45 1.79 -17.23 37.39
N GLN A 46 2.50 -16.81 36.35
CA GLN A 46 3.10 -17.74 35.39
C GLN A 46 4.18 -18.62 36.03
N ARG A 47 5.03 -18.04 36.89
CA ARG A 47 6.01 -18.81 37.67
C ARG A 47 5.32 -19.81 38.58
N ALA A 48 4.25 -19.38 39.25
CA ALA A 48 3.41 -20.27 40.04
C ALA A 48 2.84 -21.39 39.18
N HIS A 49 2.40 -21.12 37.94
CA HIS A 49 1.91 -22.13 37.01
C HIS A 49 2.94 -23.23 36.75
N LEU A 50 4.18 -22.84 36.43
CA LEU A 50 5.28 -23.77 36.15
C LEU A 50 5.67 -24.59 37.38
N VAL A 51 5.78 -23.94 38.54
CA VAL A 51 6.13 -24.62 39.79
C VAL A 51 5.01 -25.58 40.20
N LEU A 52 3.75 -25.13 40.16
CA LEU A 52 2.58 -25.97 40.48
C LEU A 52 2.45 -27.13 39.49
N GLY A 53 2.69 -26.90 38.20
CA GLY A 53 2.68 -27.93 37.15
C GLY A 53 3.79 -28.97 37.33
N GLY A 54 5.02 -28.54 37.64
CA GLY A 54 6.15 -29.42 37.94
C GLY A 54 5.92 -30.27 39.19
N LEU A 55 5.41 -29.65 40.26
CA LEU A 55 5.01 -30.36 41.48
C LEU A 55 3.87 -31.35 41.21
N LEU A 56 2.90 -30.98 40.37
CA LEU A 56 1.79 -31.85 39.97
C LEU A 56 2.31 -33.06 39.20
N ALA A 57 3.25 -32.87 38.25
CA ALA A 57 3.87 -33.94 37.49
C ALA A 57 4.63 -34.93 38.42
N ALA A 58 5.42 -34.42 39.36
CA ALA A 58 6.14 -35.27 40.33
C ALA A 58 5.17 -36.05 41.23
N ALA A 59 4.12 -35.40 41.74
CA ALA A 59 3.07 -36.03 42.53
C ALA A 59 2.30 -37.08 41.72
N LEU A 60 2.04 -36.82 40.44
CA LEU A 60 1.36 -37.70 39.51
C LEU A 60 2.17 -38.98 39.25
N VAL A 61 3.48 -38.86 38.99
CA VAL A 61 4.37 -40.02 38.80
C VAL A 61 4.40 -40.89 40.06
N ALA A 62 4.56 -40.26 41.24
CA ALA A 62 4.60 -40.98 42.51
C ALA A 62 3.26 -41.66 42.85
N PHE A 63 2.13 -40.99 42.58
CA PHE A 63 0.80 -41.57 42.75
C PHE A 63 0.53 -42.69 41.76
N ALA A 64 0.78 -42.48 40.47
CA ALA A 64 0.57 -43.49 39.42
C ALA A 64 1.42 -44.75 39.67
N GLY A 65 2.70 -44.59 40.03
CA GLY A 65 3.60 -45.71 40.36
C GLY A 65 3.15 -46.48 41.59
N SER A 66 2.85 -45.79 42.70
CA SER A 66 2.36 -46.44 43.92
C SER A 66 0.99 -47.10 43.73
N HIS A 67 0.09 -46.46 42.98
CA HIS A 67 -1.23 -46.97 42.63
C HIS A 67 -1.12 -48.22 41.75
N PHE A 68 -0.25 -48.21 40.73
CA PHE A 68 0.01 -49.38 39.89
C PHE A 68 0.55 -50.56 40.70
N VAL A 69 1.55 -50.34 41.57
CA VAL A 69 2.12 -51.43 42.40
C VAL A 69 1.06 -52.05 43.33
N LEU A 70 0.17 -51.24 43.89
CA LEU A 70 -0.90 -51.71 44.78
C LEU A 70 -2.02 -52.44 44.03
N HIS A 71 -2.35 -52.01 42.81
CA HIS A 71 -3.53 -52.47 42.08
C HIS A 71 -3.24 -53.27 40.79
N ARG A 72 -1.97 -53.57 40.47
CA ARG A 72 -1.60 -54.36 39.27
C ARG A 72 -2.28 -55.73 39.17
N ARG A 73 -2.63 -56.35 40.31
CA ARG A 73 -3.35 -57.63 40.41
C ARG A 73 -4.86 -57.50 40.67
N HIS A 74 -5.44 -56.31 40.52
CA HIS A 74 -6.87 -56.08 40.77
C HIS A 74 -7.75 -56.83 39.75
N ARG A 75 -8.89 -57.40 40.16
CA ARG A 75 -9.70 -58.26 39.27
C ARG A 75 -10.41 -57.49 38.16
N ASN A 76 -10.76 -56.23 38.40
CA ASN A 76 -11.39 -55.35 37.41
C ASN A 76 -10.36 -54.87 36.38
N THR A 77 -10.28 -55.55 35.23
CA THR A 77 -9.41 -55.18 34.08
C THR A 77 -9.79 -53.83 33.51
N GLY A 78 -11.09 -53.53 33.36
CA GLY A 78 -11.58 -52.27 32.82
C GLY A 78 -11.15 -51.04 33.63
N ALA A 79 -11.27 -51.09 34.96
CA ALA A 79 -10.80 -49.99 35.82
C ALA A 79 -9.28 -49.80 35.76
N ARG A 80 -8.50 -50.89 35.62
CA ARG A 80 -7.04 -50.81 35.48
C ARG A 80 -6.62 -50.17 34.16
N SER A 81 -7.25 -50.56 33.05
CA SER A 81 -6.94 -50.00 31.74
C SER A 81 -7.25 -48.51 31.68
N ILE A 82 -8.39 -48.07 32.23
CA ILE A 82 -8.74 -46.65 32.27
C ILE A 82 -7.80 -45.87 33.18
N GLY A 83 -7.38 -46.44 34.31
CA GLY A 83 -6.38 -45.79 35.19
C GLY A 83 -5.02 -45.59 34.53
N LEU A 84 -4.58 -46.54 33.69
CA LEU A 84 -3.39 -46.35 32.87
C LEU A 84 -3.59 -45.23 31.85
N VAL A 85 -4.75 -45.17 31.20
CA VAL A 85 -5.08 -44.08 30.26
C VAL A 85 -5.08 -42.72 30.96
N VAL A 86 -5.68 -42.59 32.15
CA VAL A 86 -5.66 -41.35 32.95
C VAL A 86 -4.23 -40.90 33.23
N ALA A 87 -3.37 -41.82 33.70
CA ALA A 87 -1.99 -41.50 34.03
C ALA A 87 -1.19 -41.09 32.79
N THR A 88 -1.34 -41.84 31.68
CA THR A 88 -0.64 -41.54 30.42
C THR A 88 -1.07 -40.19 29.86
N VAL A 89 -2.37 -39.93 29.77
CA VAL A 89 -2.90 -38.66 29.23
C VAL A 89 -2.48 -37.48 30.11
N ALA A 90 -2.56 -37.61 31.43
CA ALA A 90 -2.12 -36.53 32.32
C ALA A 90 -0.60 -36.27 32.22
N LEU A 91 0.23 -37.30 32.08
CA LEU A 91 1.67 -37.14 31.86
C LEU A 91 2.00 -36.52 30.50
N LEU A 92 1.23 -36.87 29.45
CA LEU A 92 1.33 -36.22 28.14
C LEU A 92 0.99 -34.73 28.22
N GLY A 93 -0.05 -34.36 28.97
CA GLY A 93 -0.38 -32.97 29.26
C GLY A 93 0.78 -32.24 29.94
N CYS A 94 1.37 -32.81 30.99
CA CYS A 94 2.54 -32.23 31.66
C CYS A 94 3.74 -32.07 30.71
N ALA A 95 4.04 -33.09 29.89
CA ALA A 95 5.14 -33.04 28.93
C ALA A 95 4.91 -31.97 27.84
N ALA A 96 3.69 -31.88 27.31
CA ALA A 96 3.30 -30.84 26.37
C ALA A 96 3.42 -29.43 26.98
N GLY A 97 3.09 -29.27 28.27
CA GLY A 97 3.26 -28.00 28.99
C GLY A 97 4.71 -27.57 29.14
N VAL A 98 5.61 -28.52 29.44
CA VAL A 98 7.06 -28.26 29.47
C VAL A 98 7.59 -27.89 28.08
N ALA A 99 7.13 -28.58 27.03
CA ALA A 99 7.49 -28.25 25.66
C ALA A 99 6.99 -26.85 25.23
N LEU A 100 5.75 -26.48 25.59
CA LEU A 100 5.20 -25.14 25.37
C LEU A 100 6.00 -24.05 26.09
N TRP A 101 6.49 -24.34 27.30
CA TRP A 101 7.34 -23.40 28.02
C TRP A 101 8.69 -23.18 27.32
N MET A 102 9.24 -24.21 26.67
CA MET A 102 10.51 -24.11 25.93
C MET A 102 10.36 -23.41 24.58
N VAL A 103 9.27 -23.67 23.86
CA VAL A 103 9.09 -23.22 22.46
C VAL A 103 8.22 -21.96 22.34
N GLY A 104 7.39 -21.66 23.35
CA GLY A 104 6.41 -20.57 23.30
C GLY A 104 5.11 -20.97 22.60
N LYS A 105 4.11 -20.07 22.64
CA LYS A 105 2.88 -20.16 21.85
C LYS A 105 3.08 -19.45 20.51
N SER A 106 2.78 -20.14 19.43
CA SER A 106 2.66 -19.58 18.08
C SER A 106 1.55 -20.33 17.33
N ARG A 107 1.15 -19.83 16.15
CA ARG A 107 0.21 -20.54 15.28
C ARG A 107 0.76 -21.90 14.83
N THR A 108 2.05 -21.96 14.51
CA THR A 108 2.73 -23.17 14.02
C THR A 108 2.78 -24.30 15.05
N VAL A 109 2.78 -24.00 16.35
CA VAL A 109 2.73 -24.99 17.44
C VAL A 109 1.37 -25.06 18.14
N GLY A 110 0.30 -24.55 17.51
CA GLY A 110 -1.06 -24.56 18.09
C GLY A 110 -1.56 -25.95 18.49
N TRP A 111 -1.12 -27.01 17.78
CA TRP A 111 -1.43 -28.40 18.13
C TRP A 111 -0.89 -28.81 19.51
N LEU A 112 0.23 -28.22 19.95
CA LEU A 112 0.86 -28.51 21.23
C LEU A 112 0.07 -27.87 22.39
N VAL A 113 -0.53 -26.69 22.15
CA VAL A 113 -1.49 -26.05 23.06
C VAL A 113 -2.74 -26.93 23.20
N ILE A 114 -3.32 -27.36 22.08
CA ILE A 114 -4.47 -28.26 22.08
C ILE A 114 -4.15 -29.58 22.78
N LEU A 115 -2.94 -30.13 22.58
CA LEU A 115 -2.49 -31.34 23.26
C LEU A 115 -2.39 -31.13 24.77
N HIS A 116 -1.80 -30.01 25.22
CA HIS A 116 -1.65 -29.70 26.64
C HIS A 116 -3.02 -29.55 27.32
N GLU A 117 -3.88 -28.68 26.79
CA GLU A 117 -5.19 -28.38 27.36
C GLU A 117 -6.15 -29.58 27.24
N GLY A 118 -6.21 -30.18 26.05
CA GLY A 118 -7.06 -31.33 25.74
C GLY A 118 -6.68 -32.56 26.58
N ALA A 119 -5.39 -32.77 26.85
CA ALA A 119 -4.94 -33.86 27.71
C ALA A 119 -5.48 -33.72 29.14
N PHE A 120 -5.48 -32.53 29.75
CA PHE A 120 -6.01 -32.38 31.11
C PHE A 120 -7.54 -32.56 31.17
N VAL A 121 -8.27 -32.07 30.19
CA VAL A 121 -9.72 -32.30 30.07
C VAL A 121 -10.02 -33.80 29.90
N ALA A 122 -9.29 -34.48 29.01
CA ALA A 122 -9.43 -35.92 28.78
C ALA A 122 -9.03 -36.74 30.01
N ALA A 123 -7.97 -36.36 30.72
CA ALA A 123 -7.53 -37.01 31.96
C ALA A 123 -8.58 -36.87 33.06
N LEU A 124 -9.20 -35.70 33.21
CA LEU A 124 -10.27 -35.47 34.19
C LEU A 124 -11.52 -36.30 33.86
N GLY A 125 -11.94 -36.32 32.59
CA GLY A 125 -13.06 -37.15 32.13
C GLY A 125 -12.81 -38.65 32.32
N ALA A 126 -11.60 -39.11 31.96
CA ALA A 126 -11.18 -40.49 32.16
C ALA A 126 -11.05 -40.84 33.65
N TYR A 127 -10.67 -39.90 34.51
CA TYR A 127 -10.62 -40.08 35.96
C TYR A 127 -12.02 -40.30 36.55
N VAL A 128 -13.01 -39.50 36.14
CA VAL A 128 -14.42 -39.70 36.55
C VAL A 128 -14.92 -41.07 36.12
N LEU A 129 -14.63 -41.50 34.88
CA LEU A 129 -14.99 -42.81 34.37
C LEU A 129 -14.28 -43.96 35.11
N HIS A 130 -12.98 -43.81 35.38
CA HIS A 130 -12.20 -44.74 36.18
C HIS A 130 -12.85 -44.94 37.54
N ARG A 131 -13.23 -43.84 38.21
CA ARG A 131 -13.81 -43.87 39.54
C ARG A 131 -15.20 -44.53 39.55
N ARG A 132 -16.04 -44.24 38.55
CA ARG A 132 -17.35 -44.89 38.35
C ARG A 132 -17.24 -46.39 38.14
N ARG A 133 -16.28 -46.85 37.32
CA ARG A 133 -16.04 -48.28 37.06
C ARG A 133 -15.33 -49.01 38.20
N ALA A 134 -14.62 -48.30 39.08
CA ALA A 134 -13.89 -48.90 40.20
C ALA A 134 -14.77 -49.24 41.41
N LEU A 135 -16.04 -48.79 41.48
CA LEU A 135 -17.01 -49.07 42.55
C LEU A 135 -16.41 -48.99 43.97
N VAL A 136 -15.80 -47.85 44.31
CA VAL A 136 -15.41 -47.53 45.68
C VAL A 136 -16.43 -46.54 46.25
N THR A 137 -17.03 -46.88 47.40
CA THR A 137 -18.03 -46.10 48.15
C THR A 137 -17.59 -44.65 48.48
N PRO A 138 -18.54 -43.72 48.73
CA PRO A 138 -18.29 -42.29 48.70
C PRO A 138 -17.58 -41.81 49.98
N ALA A 139 -16.26 -41.70 49.95
CA ALA A 139 -15.51 -40.85 50.87
C ALA A 139 -15.28 -39.48 50.22
N LEU A 140 -16.36 -38.71 50.07
CA LEU A 140 -16.41 -37.44 49.33
C LEU A 140 -16.06 -36.19 50.17
N ARG A 141 -15.55 -36.31 51.41
CA ARG A 141 -15.40 -35.13 52.28
C ARG A 141 -14.26 -34.16 51.89
N PRO A 142 -13.02 -34.60 51.59
CA PRO A 142 -11.93 -33.66 51.28
C PRO A 142 -11.96 -33.12 49.85
N GLU A 143 -12.38 -33.95 48.89
CA GLU A 143 -12.39 -33.62 47.46
C GLU A 143 -13.54 -32.66 47.10
N GLN A 144 -14.70 -32.75 47.75
CA GLN A 144 -15.80 -31.78 47.59
C GLN A 144 -15.48 -30.43 48.25
N LEU A 145 -14.75 -30.44 49.38
CA LEU A 145 -14.24 -29.22 50.00
C LEU A 145 -13.18 -28.55 49.11
N ALA A 146 -12.30 -29.33 48.47
CA ALA A 146 -11.33 -28.81 47.51
C ALA A 146 -12.01 -28.24 46.25
N ALA A 147 -13.04 -28.92 45.72
CA ALA A 147 -13.81 -28.42 44.58
C ALA A 147 -14.65 -27.18 44.93
N GLY A 148 -15.28 -27.15 46.10
CA GLY A 148 -16.01 -25.97 46.60
C GLY A 148 -15.09 -24.79 46.88
N ALA A 149 -13.91 -25.03 47.46
CA ALA A 149 -12.88 -24.03 47.65
C ALA A 149 -12.33 -23.52 46.31
N ALA A 150 -12.17 -24.40 45.30
CA ALA A 150 -11.75 -24.01 43.95
C ALA A 150 -12.76 -23.06 43.27
N ILE A 151 -14.06 -23.36 43.41
CA ILE A 151 -15.13 -22.51 42.87
C ILE A 151 -15.19 -21.17 43.60
N LEU A 152 -15.04 -21.17 44.94
CA LEU A 152 -15.03 -19.94 45.74
C LEU A 152 -13.78 -19.09 45.52
N LEU A 153 -12.60 -19.68 45.38
CA LEU A 153 -11.37 -18.97 45.02
C LEU A 153 -11.44 -18.43 43.60
N GLY A 154 -11.88 -19.25 42.64
CA GLY A 154 -12.04 -18.83 41.24
C GLY A 154 -13.07 -17.69 41.10
N GLY A 155 -14.21 -17.81 41.78
CA GLY A 155 -15.24 -16.75 41.82
C GLY A 155 -14.80 -15.50 42.59
N GLY A 156 -14.01 -15.64 43.65
CA GLY A 156 -13.47 -14.51 44.42
C GLY A 156 -12.39 -13.73 43.66
N ILE A 157 -11.52 -14.43 42.92
CA ILE A 157 -10.53 -13.80 42.03
C ILE A 157 -11.23 -13.08 40.88
N TRP A 158 -12.26 -13.69 40.29
CA TRP A 158 -13.07 -13.08 39.23
C TRP A 158 -13.85 -11.84 39.72
N ALA A 159 -14.41 -11.88 40.93
CA ALA A 159 -15.08 -10.73 41.53
C ALA A 159 -14.12 -9.60 41.93
N ALA A 160 -12.90 -9.93 42.38
CA ALA A 160 -11.87 -8.93 42.67
C ALA A 160 -11.36 -8.24 41.39
N GLN A 161 -11.34 -8.95 40.25
CA GLN A 161 -10.99 -8.38 38.94
C GLN A 161 -12.02 -7.34 38.45
N LEU A 162 -13.30 -7.50 38.77
CA LEU A 162 -14.35 -6.52 38.41
C LEU A 162 -14.26 -5.21 39.21
N TRP A 163 -13.49 -5.18 40.30
CA TRP A 163 -13.37 -4.02 41.20
C TRP A 163 -11.97 -3.41 41.28
N TRP A 164 -10.96 -3.99 40.60
CA TRP A 164 -9.62 -3.42 40.60
C TRP A 164 -9.51 -2.29 39.57
N PRO A 165 -9.11 -1.06 39.95
CA PRO A 165 -9.02 0.05 39.02
C PRO A 165 -7.93 -0.25 37.97
N THR A 166 -8.31 -0.24 36.70
CA THR A 166 -7.44 -0.47 35.54
C THR A 166 -6.86 0.85 35.04
N HIS A 167 -6.02 1.52 35.82
CA HIS A 167 -5.21 2.63 35.33
C HIS A 167 -3.92 2.64 36.16
N ASP A 168 -2.84 2.10 35.61
CA ASP A 168 -1.50 2.40 36.11
C ASP A 168 -1.11 3.78 35.55
N GLU A 169 -1.23 4.80 36.39
CA GLU A 169 -0.58 6.10 36.24
C GLU A 169 0.94 5.90 36.44
N HIS A 170 1.62 5.27 35.50
CA HIS A 170 3.07 5.31 35.46
C HIS A 170 3.54 6.34 34.42
N ASP A 171 4.21 7.37 34.96
CA ASP A 171 5.02 8.37 34.28
C ASP A 171 4.32 9.63 33.72
N GLN A 172 3.60 10.36 34.58
CA GLN A 172 3.23 11.77 34.36
C GLN A 172 4.37 12.73 34.74
N ALA A 173 5.59 12.50 34.24
CA ALA A 173 6.50 13.62 34.11
C ALA A 173 5.88 14.60 33.09
N PRO A 174 5.84 15.92 33.33
CA PRO A 174 5.31 16.86 32.35
C PRO A 174 6.18 16.79 31.09
N ARG A 175 5.68 16.10 30.06
CA ARG A 175 6.30 16.06 28.73
C ARG A 175 6.03 17.39 28.03
N ALA A 176 6.95 17.81 27.17
CA ALA A 176 6.75 19.04 26.39
C ALA A 176 5.58 18.86 25.41
N THR A 177 4.84 19.93 25.14
CA THR A 177 3.79 19.92 24.09
C THR A 177 4.43 19.71 22.73
N LEU A 178 3.86 18.83 21.91
CA LEU A 178 4.31 18.62 20.54
C LEU A 178 3.93 19.83 19.67
N VAL A 179 4.90 20.41 18.96
CA VAL A 179 4.68 21.46 17.96
C VAL A 179 5.05 20.91 16.58
N PRO A 180 4.09 20.38 15.80
CA PRO A 180 4.38 19.67 14.55
C PRO A 180 4.66 20.60 13.36
N GLY A 181 4.60 21.93 13.54
CA GLY A 181 4.79 22.91 12.47
C GLY A 181 3.76 22.72 11.36
N LEU A 182 4.23 22.58 10.12
CA LEU A 182 3.39 22.34 8.93
C LEU A 182 2.96 20.87 8.75
N SER A 183 3.48 19.93 9.55
CA SER A 183 3.02 18.54 9.56
C SER A 183 1.66 18.39 10.26
N GLN A 184 0.87 17.43 9.81
CA GLN A 184 -0.39 17.03 10.42
C GLN A 184 -0.24 15.90 11.46
N ALA A 185 1.00 15.47 11.74
CA ALA A 185 1.29 14.41 12.69
C ALA A 185 0.91 14.81 14.12
N ARG A 186 0.32 13.89 14.88
CA ARG A 186 -0.14 14.12 16.25
C ARG A 186 0.20 12.95 17.15
N THR A 187 0.29 13.24 18.44
CA THR A 187 0.26 12.23 19.51
C THR A 187 -1.10 12.26 20.19
N ILE A 188 -1.53 11.11 20.74
CA ILE A 188 -2.86 10.98 21.36
C ILE A 188 -3.08 11.95 22.53
N ASP A 189 -2.03 12.32 23.24
CA ASP A 189 -2.03 13.20 24.41
C ASP A 189 -1.53 14.62 24.11
N GLY A 190 -1.10 14.89 22.87
CA GLY A 190 -0.56 16.19 22.44
C GLY A 190 0.86 16.50 22.95
N HIS A 191 1.56 15.53 23.53
CA HIS A 191 2.93 15.72 24.04
C HIS A 191 3.96 14.95 23.22
N VAL A 192 5.23 15.33 23.34
CA VAL A 192 6.35 14.62 22.71
C VAL A 192 6.48 13.20 23.24
N LEU A 193 6.87 12.26 22.38
CA LEU A 193 7.19 10.88 22.72
C LEU A 193 8.65 10.75 23.18
N ARG A 194 8.97 9.62 23.83
CA ARG A 194 10.35 9.23 24.07
C ARG A 194 10.89 8.54 22.81
N PRO A 195 12.19 8.64 22.51
CA PRO A 195 12.78 7.93 21.36
C PRO A 195 12.50 6.43 21.36
N GLU A 196 12.51 5.80 22.54
CA GLU A 196 12.29 4.35 22.72
C GLU A 196 10.84 3.94 22.42
N ASP A 197 9.89 4.89 22.47
CA ASP A 197 8.49 4.66 22.06
C ASP A 197 8.37 4.54 20.52
N LEU A 198 9.42 4.94 19.77
CA LEU A 198 9.46 5.02 18.32
C LEU A 198 10.64 4.26 17.69
N ASP A 199 11.63 3.77 18.45
CA ASP A 199 12.81 3.11 17.88
C ASP A 199 13.41 2.03 18.79
N ASP A 200 13.21 0.76 18.41
CA ASP A 200 13.98 -0.39 18.89
C ASP A 200 13.87 -1.57 17.90
N PRO A 201 14.35 -1.43 16.64
CA PRO A 201 14.30 -2.50 15.65
C PRO A 201 15.07 -3.74 16.10
N ALA A 202 16.12 -3.56 16.92
CA ALA A 202 16.90 -4.65 17.48
C ALA A 202 16.07 -5.54 18.42
N TYR A 203 15.12 -4.97 19.18
CA TYR A 203 14.16 -5.75 19.95
C TYR A 203 13.21 -6.54 19.06
N CYS A 204 12.63 -5.89 18.04
CA CYS A 204 11.72 -6.53 17.09
C CYS A 204 12.39 -7.72 16.36
N ALA A 205 13.63 -7.55 15.91
CA ALA A 205 14.40 -8.54 15.16
C ALA A 205 14.66 -9.85 15.94
N GLN A 206 14.56 -9.86 17.27
CA GLN A 206 14.73 -11.07 18.10
C GLN A 206 13.64 -12.11 17.86
N CYS A 207 12.44 -11.66 17.46
CA CYS A 207 11.35 -12.54 17.04
C CYS A 207 11.06 -12.43 15.54
N HIS A 208 11.35 -11.29 14.93
CA HIS A 208 11.02 -10.98 13.54
C HIS A 208 12.23 -10.76 12.62
N PRO A 209 13.21 -11.68 12.59
CA PRO A 209 14.48 -11.45 11.89
C PRO A 209 14.28 -11.29 10.37
N ALA A 210 13.39 -12.07 9.77
CA ALA A 210 13.10 -11.98 8.34
C ALA A 210 12.43 -10.65 7.99
N ILE A 211 11.49 -10.16 8.81
CA ILE A 211 10.85 -8.86 8.58
C ILE A 211 11.87 -7.72 8.74
N ALA A 212 12.71 -7.78 9.78
CA ALA A 212 13.74 -6.78 10.04
C ALA A 212 14.75 -6.70 8.88
N GLU A 213 15.25 -7.83 8.38
CA GLU A 213 16.16 -7.89 7.23
C GLU A 213 15.53 -7.22 5.98
N ARG A 214 14.25 -7.47 5.73
CA ARG A 214 13.53 -6.86 4.59
C ARG A 214 13.36 -5.35 4.78
N TRP A 215 13.05 -4.90 5.99
CA TRP A 215 12.92 -3.48 6.33
C TRP A 215 14.26 -2.73 6.24
N GLU A 216 15.36 -3.30 6.75
CA GLU A 216 16.71 -2.72 6.68
C GLU A 216 17.12 -2.43 5.22
N ALA A 217 16.70 -3.27 4.28
CA ALA A 217 16.90 -3.07 2.84
C ALA A 217 15.68 -2.42 2.14
N SER A 218 15.12 -1.36 2.75
CA SER A 218 13.96 -0.63 2.23
C SER A 218 14.12 0.89 2.30
N VAL A 219 13.37 1.61 1.45
CA VAL A 219 13.33 3.08 1.48
C VAL A 219 12.70 3.64 2.77
N HIS A 220 11.98 2.81 3.53
CA HIS A 220 11.44 3.21 4.82
C HIS A 220 12.53 3.26 5.88
N HIS A 221 13.43 2.27 5.94
CA HIS A 221 14.61 2.36 6.82
C HIS A 221 15.47 3.57 6.45
N PHE A 222 15.65 3.82 5.15
CA PHE A 222 16.32 5.01 4.62
C PHE A 222 15.38 6.21 4.44
N GLY A 223 14.39 6.36 5.32
CA GLY A 223 13.40 7.45 5.22
C GLY A 223 13.91 8.80 5.72
N SER A 224 15.02 8.82 6.47
CA SER A 224 15.54 10.00 7.19
C SER A 224 16.93 10.39 6.64
N LEU A 225 17.79 11.03 7.43
CA LEU A 225 19.08 11.58 6.98
C LEU A 225 20.12 10.49 6.67
N ASN A 226 19.79 9.21 6.84
CA ASN A 226 20.55 8.09 6.30
C ASN A 226 20.36 7.87 4.79
N ASP A 227 19.36 8.49 4.15
CA ASP A 227 19.30 8.62 2.69
C ASP A 227 20.09 9.86 2.23
N PRO A 228 21.18 9.70 1.45
CA PRO A 228 21.96 10.83 0.98
C PRO A 228 21.17 11.79 0.09
N PHE A 229 20.14 11.31 -0.64
CA PHE A 229 19.30 12.15 -1.49
C PHE A 229 18.36 13.05 -0.69
N TYR A 230 17.66 12.48 0.29
CA TYR A 230 16.85 13.27 1.21
C TYR A 230 17.71 14.22 2.04
N ALA A 231 18.80 13.75 2.64
CA ALA A 231 19.70 14.57 3.44
C ALA A 231 20.27 15.75 2.62
N GLY A 232 20.64 15.52 1.36
CA GLY A 232 21.11 16.58 0.47
C GLY A 232 20.04 17.62 0.14
N THR A 233 18.83 17.19 -0.18
CA THR A 233 17.70 18.11 -0.47
C THR A 233 17.32 18.92 0.78
N LEU A 234 17.23 18.26 1.94
CA LEU A 234 16.95 18.93 3.20
C LEU A 234 18.05 19.94 3.55
N ALA A 235 19.32 19.62 3.33
CA ALA A 235 20.44 20.53 3.57
C ALA A 235 20.41 21.77 2.66
N LEU A 236 19.88 21.65 1.44
CA LEU A 236 19.64 22.80 0.56
C LEU A 236 18.51 23.68 1.13
N ALA A 237 17.38 23.08 1.49
CA ALA A 237 16.22 23.79 2.07
C ALA A 237 16.59 24.54 3.37
N GLN A 238 17.41 23.92 4.23
CA GLN A 238 17.88 24.50 5.50
C GLN A 238 18.68 25.81 5.33
N GLN A 239 19.22 26.10 4.14
CA GLN A 239 19.93 27.36 3.88
C GLN A 239 19.01 28.59 3.88
N HIS A 240 17.71 28.37 3.67
CA HIS A 240 16.74 29.44 3.45
C HIS A 240 15.47 29.30 4.32
N ARG A 241 15.22 28.13 4.91
CA ARG A 241 13.98 27.81 5.65
C ARG A 241 14.21 27.63 7.15
N GLN A 242 13.22 28.00 7.94
CA GLN A 242 13.23 27.81 9.39
C GLN A 242 12.89 26.36 9.78
N PRO A 243 13.31 25.88 10.97
CA PRO A 243 12.98 24.53 11.45
C PRO A 243 11.47 24.22 11.42
N ASP A 244 10.62 25.17 11.82
CA ASP A 244 9.15 24.97 11.86
C ASP A 244 8.52 24.75 10.47
N GLU A 245 9.09 25.35 9.42
CA GLU A 245 8.67 25.10 8.04
C GLU A 245 9.06 23.68 7.60
N LEU A 246 10.28 23.24 7.96
CA LEU A 246 10.84 21.94 7.56
C LEU A 246 10.26 20.75 8.35
N LYS A 247 9.53 20.99 9.43
CA LYS A 247 8.68 19.95 10.07
C LYS A 247 7.66 19.37 9.09
N PHE A 248 7.32 20.09 8.01
CA PHE A 248 6.60 19.56 6.84
C PHE A 248 7.20 18.23 6.35
N CYS A 249 8.52 18.20 6.11
CA CYS A 249 9.24 17.01 5.63
C CYS A 249 9.25 15.91 6.71
N GLY A 250 9.46 16.31 7.96
CA GLY A 250 9.56 15.41 9.11
C GLY A 250 8.29 14.61 9.40
N GLY A 251 7.13 15.10 8.96
CA GLY A 251 5.88 14.35 9.05
C GLY A 251 5.93 13.02 8.29
N CYS A 252 6.71 12.93 7.21
CA CYS A 252 6.79 11.74 6.38
C CYS A 252 8.16 11.05 6.42
N HIS A 253 9.25 11.82 6.56
CA HIS A 253 10.63 11.33 6.51
C HIS A 253 11.24 11.08 7.89
N ASP A 254 10.92 11.93 8.87
CA ASP A 254 11.59 11.98 10.17
C ASP A 254 10.61 11.86 11.36
N PRO A 255 9.69 10.87 11.38
CA PRO A 255 8.67 10.78 12.43
C PRO A 255 9.29 10.70 13.83
N LEU A 256 10.44 10.02 13.97
CA LEU A 256 11.17 9.98 15.24
C LEU A 256 11.61 11.37 15.68
N LEU A 257 12.26 12.12 14.80
CA LEU A 257 12.77 13.45 15.13
C LEU A 257 11.63 14.43 15.41
N LEU A 258 10.57 14.37 14.61
CA LEU A 258 9.40 15.24 14.74
C LEU A 258 8.69 14.98 16.07
N LEU A 259 8.30 13.73 16.33
CA LEU A 259 7.43 13.37 17.46
C LEU A 259 8.15 13.41 18.82
N THR A 260 9.49 13.44 18.82
CA THR A 260 10.30 13.61 20.04
C THR A 260 10.72 15.06 20.29
N GLY A 261 10.27 16.01 19.46
CA GLY A 261 10.63 17.43 19.55
C GLY A 261 12.06 17.78 19.12
N ARG A 262 12.78 16.82 18.50
CA ARG A 262 14.16 17.03 18.03
C ARG A 262 14.25 17.88 16.76
N MET A 263 13.13 18.15 16.09
CA MET A 263 13.04 19.08 14.94
C MET A 263 12.72 20.53 15.33
N ASP A 264 12.80 20.89 16.61
CA ASP A 264 12.75 22.31 17.02
C ASP A 264 14.02 23.08 16.57
N GLU A 265 15.07 22.33 16.23
CA GLU A 265 16.25 22.81 15.51
C GLU A 265 16.35 22.13 14.13
N HIS A 266 17.21 22.65 13.25
CA HIS A 266 17.48 22.00 11.97
C HIS A 266 18.06 20.59 12.17
N PRO A 267 17.45 19.55 11.56
CA PRO A 267 17.97 18.19 11.62
C PRO A 267 19.39 18.08 11.07
N ARG A 268 20.25 17.33 11.78
CA ARG A 268 21.64 17.06 11.38
C ARG A 268 21.92 15.56 11.36
N PRO A 269 22.72 15.04 10.40
CA PRO A 269 23.00 13.61 10.32
C PRO A 269 23.61 13.01 11.60
N GLU A 270 24.36 13.80 12.37
CA GLU A 270 25.04 13.34 13.59
C GLU A 270 24.12 13.30 14.83
N GLN A 271 22.89 13.82 14.73
CA GLN A 271 21.99 13.86 15.87
C GLN A 271 21.39 12.47 16.15
N PRO A 272 21.18 12.08 17.42
CA PRO A 272 20.61 10.77 17.74
C PRO A 272 19.25 10.53 17.05
N GLY A 273 19.14 9.40 16.35
CA GLY A 273 17.93 8.97 15.65
C GLY A 273 17.68 9.61 14.28
N ALA A 274 18.61 10.41 13.75
CA ALA A 274 18.52 10.92 12.37
C ALA A 274 18.80 9.86 11.30
N ASP A 275 19.24 8.67 11.69
CA ASP A 275 19.43 7.51 10.84
C ASP A 275 18.35 6.44 11.04
N ALA A 276 17.33 6.71 11.85
CA ALA A 276 16.30 5.72 12.19
C ALA A 276 15.31 5.45 11.05
N GLY A 277 15.05 6.47 10.21
CA GLY A 277 14.03 6.41 9.17
C GLY A 277 12.62 6.20 9.71
N ILE A 278 11.82 5.46 8.95
CA ILE A 278 10.48 4.98 9.33
C ILE A 278 10.63 3.60 9.96
N THR A 279 10.78 3.58 11.28
CA THR A 279 11.01 2.37 12.07
C THR A 279 9.78 1.46 12.15
N CYS A 280 9.96 0.25 12.70
CA CYS A 280 8.84 -0.64 13.03
C CYS A 280 7.81 0.07 13.92
N LEU A 281 8.26 0.77 14.96
CA LEU A 281 7.38 1.45 15.92
C LEU A 281 6.75 2.70 15.32
N ALA A 282 7.42 3.44 14.42
CA ALA A 282 6.81 4.57 13.73
C ALA A 282 5.54 4.16 12.95
N CYS A 283 5.50 2.97 12.36
CA CYS A 283 4.32 2.41 11.70
C CYS A 283 3.36 1.71 12.68
N HIS A 284 3.87 0.83 13.54
CA HIS A 284 3.02 -0.01 14.41
C HIS A 284 2.46 0.72 15.63
N ALA A 285 2.96 1.91 15.97
CA ALA A 285 2.41 2.78 17.01
C ALA A 285 1.24 3.65 16.52
N LEU A 286 1.01 3.74 15.21
CA LEU A 286 -0.10 4.51 14.62
C LEU A 286 -1.46 3.98 15.12
N VAL A 287 -2.37 4.86 15.51
CA VAL A 287 -3.73 4.51 15.98
C VAL A 287 -4.81 4.90 14.98
N GLU A 288 -4.60 5.98 14.22
CA GLU A 288 -5.60 6.57 13.32
C GLU A 288 -4.91 7.43 12.25
N ALA A 289 -5.54 7.61 11.08
CA ALA A 289 -5.32 8.78 10.24
C ALA A 289 -6.59 9.64 10.19
N PRO A 290 -6.59 10.81 10.86
CA PRO A 290 -7.80 11.61 11.02
C PRO A 290 -8.22 12.30 9.71
N SER A 291 -7.36 12.34 8.70
CA SER A 291 -7.62 13.00 7.43
C SER A 291 -6.95 12.31 6.25
N ARG A 292 -7.65 12.32 5.11
CA ARG A 292 -7.13 11.88 3.80
C ARG A 292 -6.45 13.01 3.02
N LEU A 293 -6.12 14.13 3.67
CA LEU A 293 -5.38 15.27 3.07
C LEU A 293 -3.87 15.02 2.93
N GLY A 294 -3.32 14.05 3.66
CA GLY A 294 -1.88 13.76 3.65
C GLY A 294 -1.04 14.59 4.62
N ASN A 295 0.21 14.88 4.25
CA ASN A 295 1.18 15.70 5.03
C ASN A 295 1.44 15.20 6.46
N GLY A 296 1.66 13.91 6.63
CA GLY A 296 1.89 13.28 7.93
C GLY A 296 0.61 13.17 8.78
N SER A 297 -0.59 13.19 8.18
CA SER A 297 -1.86 13.13 8.92
C SER A 297 -2.12 11.75 9.54
N TYR A 298 -1.39 11.44 10.60
CA TYR A 298 -1.55 10.26 11.43
C TYR A 298 -1.47 10.62 12.92
N VAL A 299 -2.04 9.77 13.75
CA VAL A 299 -1.99 9.87 15.21
C VAL A 299 -1.18 8.69 15.75
N VAL A 300 -0.21 8.99 16.61
CA VAL A 300 0.62 7.99 17.30
C VAL A 300 0.24 7.92 18.77
N ALA A 301 0.26 6.71 19.32
CA ALA A 301 0.22 6.49 20.76
C ALA A 301 1.45 5.66 21.16
N ALA A 302 2.06 6.01 22.30
CA ALA A 302 3.14 5.20 22.87
C ALA A 302 2.63 3.75 23.03
N PRO A 303 3.34 2.74 22.49
CA PRO A 303 2.90 1.36 22.59
C PRO A 303 2.97 0.86 24.04
N GLU A 304 2.06 -0.04 24.39
CA GLU A 304 2.15 -0.76 25.66
C GLU A 304 3.23 -1.84 25.56
N HIS A 305 4.26 -1.73 26.40
CA HIS A 305 5.39 -2.64 26.43
C HIS A 305 5.28 -3.70 27.53
N TYR A 306 5.87 -4.86 27.31
CA TYR A 306 5.94 -5.93 28.31
C TYR A 306 6.99 -5.59 29.39
N PRO A 307 6.77 -5.98 30.66
CA PRO A 307 7.74 -5.72 31.73
C PRO A 307 9.15 -6.18 31.41
N GLY A 308 10.13 -5.29 31.62
CA GLY A 308 11.54 -5.54 31.29
C GLY A 308 11.90 -5.29 29.81
N TYR A 309 11.00 -4.68 29.03
CA TYR A 309 11.29 -4.21 27.66
C TYR A 309 12.43 -3.18 27.65
N ASP A 310 12.31 -2.11 28.44
CA ASP A 310 13.31 -1.02 28.55
C ASP A 310 14.53 -1.39 29.42
N SER A 311 14.71 -2.66 29.79
CA SER A 311 15.79 -3.06 30.69
C SER A 311 17.09 -3.32 29.95
N ASP A 312 18.18 -2.76 30.48
CA ASP A 312 19.54 -3.06 30.03
C ASP A 312 20.02 -4.47 30.44
N ASP A 313 19.32 -5.16 31.35
CA ASP A 313 19.66 -6.53 31.77
C ASP A 313 19.21 -7.55 30.70
N PRO A 314 20.15 -8.28 30.04
CA PRO A 314 19.79 -9.30 29.05
C PRO A 314 18.85 -10.37 29.60
N ASP A 315 18.96 -10.70 30.89
CA ASP A 315 18.08 -11.68 31.52
C ASP A 315 16.66 -11.11 31.72
N GLU A 316 16.50 -9.79 31.85
CA GLU A 316 15.19 -9.11 31.87
C GLU A 316 14.56 -9.03 30.49
N ARG A 317 15.34 -8.69 29.47
CA ARG A 317 14.84 -8.68 28.08
C ARG A 317 14.41 -10.08 27.63
N GLU A 318 15.19 -11.11 27.94
CA GLU A 318 14.81 -12.50 27.65
C GLU A 318 13.58 -12.94 28.46
N ARG A 319 13.40 -12.44 29.69
CA ARG A 319 12.15 -12.64 30.44
C ARG A 319 10.96 -11.99 29.73
N SER A 320 11.11 -10.76 29.24
CA SER A 320 10.09 -10.04 28.46
C SER A 320 9.72 -10.81 27.18
N ASN A 321 10.72 -11.28 26.42
CA ASN A 321 10.51 -12.09 25.21
C ASN A 321 9.70 -13.37 25.49
N ARG A 322 10.02 -14.09 26.58
CA ARG A 322 9.26 -15.28 26.97
C ARG A 322 7.83 -14.92 27.35
N LEU A 323 7.60 -13.76 27.95
CA LEU A 323 6.27 -13.30 28.31
C LEU A 323 5.44 -13.02 27.05
N ILE A 324 6.01 -12.35 26.05
CA ILE A 324 5.39 -12.17 24.72
C ILE A 324 5.04 -13.53 24.10
N ARG A 325 6.00 -14.43 24.01
CA ARG A 325 5.80 -15.78 23.45
C ARG A 325 4.75 -16.59 24.21
N SER A 326 4.54 -16.33 25.50
CA SER A 326 3.55 -17.05 26.31
C SER A 326 2.10 -16.55 26.14
N LYS A 327 1.95 -15.27 25.77
CA LYS A 327 0.66 -14.58 25.60
C LYS A 327 0.77 -13.58 24.43
N PRO A 328 0.87 -14.08 23.18
CA PRO A 328 1.09 -13.22 22.01
C PRO A 328 -0.11 -12.31 21.69
N GLU A 329 -1.29 -12.58 22.25
CA GLU A 329 -2.51 -11.83 21.94
C GLU A 329 -2.40 -10.35 22.35
N ALA A 330 -1.81 -10.05 23.51
CA ALA A 330 -1.62 -8.66 23.95
C ALA A 330 -0.59 -7.93 23.09
N HIS A 331 0.48 -8.60 22.66
CA HIS A 331 1.42 -8.07 21.68
C HIS A 331 0.72 -7.73 20.34
N VAL A 332 -0.13 -8.64 19.83
CA VAL A 332 -0.89 -8.39 18.59
C VAL A 332 -1.92 -7.27 18.77
N GLU A 333 -2.49 -7.07 19.95
CA GLU A 333 -3.39 -5.96 20.23
C GLU A 333 -2.65 -4.61 20.22
N SER A 334 -1.46 -4.54 20.81
CA SER A 334 -0.63 -3.33 20.83
C SER A 334 -0.12 -2.93 19.44
N PHE A 335 0.36 -3.91 18.64
CA PHE A 335 1.08 -3.65 17.39
C PHE A 335 0.31 -4.03 16.12
N GLY A 336 -0.76 -4.82 16.22
CA GLY A 336 -1.51 -5.39 15.09
C GLY A 336 -2.87 -4.72 14.84
N LYS A 337 -2.97 -3.41 15.11
CA LYS A 337 -4.21 -2.63 15.00
C LYS A 337 -4.91 -2.82 13.64
N PRO A 338 -6.25 -2.94 13.60
CA PRO A 338 -6.98 -3.17 12.35
C PRO A 338 -6.66 -2.16 11.23
N TYR A 339 -6.38 -0.91 11.61
CA TYR A 339 -6.02 0.18 10.70
C TYR A 339 -4.80 -0.12 9.80
N LEU A 340 -3.81 -0.88 10.29
CA LEU A 340 -2.61 -1.27 9.52
C LEU A 340 -2.93 -2.08 8.25
N ARG A 341 -4.12 -2.68 8.19
CA ARG A 341 -4.58 -3.48 7.04
C ARG A 341 -5.33 -2.65 6.00
N SER A 342 -5.52 -1.35 6.25
CA SER A 342 -6.22 -0.44 5.35
C SER A 342 -5.26 0.30 4.42
N PRO A 343 -5.63 0.61 3.17
CA PRO A 343 -4.88 1.51 2.30
C PRO A 343 -4.70 2.91 2.91
N GLU A 344 -5.65 3.35 3.73
CA GLU A 344 -5.64 4.64 4.44
C GLU A 344 -4.39 4.82 5.30
N MET A 345 -3.81 3.73 5.83
CA MET A 345 -2.52 3.73 6.53
C MET A 345 -1.43 4.48 5.77
N CYS A 346 -1.36 4.28 4.45
CA CYS A 346 -0.32 4.87 3.63
C CYS A 346 -0.56 6.36 3.33
N VAL A 347 -1.80 6.87 3.49
CA VAL A 347 -2.22 8.20 3.02
C VAL A 347 -1.49 9.32 3.75
N GLY A 348 -1.18 9.13 5.04
CA GLY A 348 -0.43 10.11 5.82
C GLY A 348 0.86 10.54 5.12
N CYS A 349 1.57 9.60 4.48
CA CYS A 349 2.86 9.87 3.83
C CYS A 349 2.81 9.85 2.30
N HIS A 350 1.90 9.09 1.68
CA HIS A 350 1.80 8.92 0.21
C HIS A 350 0.79 9.84 -0.47
N LYS A 351 0.21 10.77 0.29
CA LYS A 351 -0.51 11.93 -0.22
C LYS A 351 0.06 13.17 0.45
N ALA A 352 0.31 14.21 -0.32
CA ALA A 352 0.94 15.42 0.14
C ALA A 352 0.47 16.65 -0.64
N HIS A 353 0.58 17.80 0.00
CA HIS A 353 0.30 19.10 -0.59
C HIS A 353 1.28 20.14 -0.09
N ILE A 354 1.56 21.13 -0.92
CA ILE A 354 2.47 22.23 -0.62
C ILE A 354 1.59 23.39 -0.13
N PRO A 355 1.65 23.74 1.17
CA PRO A 355 0.83 24.81 1.71
C PRO A 355 1.41 26.21 1.34
N PRO A 356 0.58 27.27 1.30
CA PRO A 356 1.04 28.64 1.07
C PRO A 356 2.14 29.10 2.03
N GLU A 357 2.10 28.60 3.27
CA GLU A 357 3.09 28.88 4.32
C GLU A 357 4.48 28.35 3.96
N LEU A 358 4.56 27.31 3.11
CA LEU A 358 5.82 26.75 2.64
C LEU A 358 6.27 27.43 1.33
N ASN A 359 5.38 27.56 0.34
CA ASN A 359 5.76 28.09 -0.98
C ASN A 359 5.57 29.57 -1.22
N SER A 360 5.07 30.31 -0.24
CA SER A 360 4.79 31.75 -0.37
C SER A 360 3.88 32.12 -1.56
N HIS A 361 3.11 31.16 -2.08
CA HIS A 361 2.24 31.34 -3.26
C HIS A 361 0.82 30.91 -2.98
N ARG A 362 0.56 29.60 -3.00
CA ARG A 362 -0.78 29.03 -2.79
C ARG A 362 -0.70 27.54 -2.46
N TRP A 363 -1.83 27.01 -2.04
CA TRP A 363 -1.99 25.58 -1.88
C TRP A 363 -1.85 24.89 -3.25
N LEU A 364 -0.90 23.98 -3.36
CA LEU A 364 -0.69 23.16 -4.55
C LEU A 364 -0.70 21.70 -4.16
N ARG A 365 -1.32 20.86 -4.99
CA ARG A 365 -1.21 19.42 -4.82
C ARG A 365 0.25 19.00 -5.10
N GLY A 366 0.85 18.30 -4.14
CA GLY A 366 2.14 17.64 -4.29
C GLY A 366 1.96 16.21 -4.77
N GLN A 367 2.60 15.25 -4.08
CA GLN A 367 2.43 13.83 -4.37
C GLN A 367 1.01 13.34 -4.04
N ASP A 368 0.44 12.49 -4.88
CA ASP A 368 -0.87 11.87 -4.64
C ASP A 368 -0.95 10.49 -5.32
N GLU A 369 -0.79 9.43 -4.52
CA GLU A 369 -0.94 8.06 -5.00
C GLU A 369 -2.30 7.44 -4.62
N TYR A 370 -2.95 7.97 -3.59
CA TYR A 370 -4.18 7.39 -3.06
C TYR A 370 -5.37 7.66 -3.96
N ASP A 371 -5.56 8.91 -4.39
CA ASP A 371 -6.71 9.30 -5.19
C ASP A 371 -6.72 8.58 -6.55
N PRO A 372 -5.59 8.51 -7.29
CA PRO A 372 -5.54 7.71 -8.51
C PRO A 372 -5.66 6.20 -8.26
N TRP A 373 -5.15 5.68 -7.14
CA TRP A 373 -5.36 4.27 -6.78
C TRP A 373 -6.84 3.96 -6.53
N HIS A 374 -7.52 4.81 -5.77
CA HIS A 374 -8.93 4.68 -5.45
C HIS A 374 -9.77 4.61 -6.74
N ASP A 375 -9.46 5.50 -7.69
CA ASP A 375 -10.17 5.63 -8.96
C ASP A 375 -9.74 4.61 -10.03
N SER A 376 -8.76 3.75 -9.74
CA SER A 376 -8.25 2.75 -10.68
C SER A 376 -8.96 1.40 -10.59
N GLY A 377 -8.69 0.53 -11.57
CA GLY A 377 -9.14 -0.87 -11.51
C GLY A 377 -8.51 -1.70 -10.37
N ALA A 378 -7.45 -1.20 -9.72
CA ALA A 378 -6.85 -1.84 -8.55
C ALA A 378 -7.60 -1.48 -7.27
N GLY A 379 -7.87 -0.19 -7.03
CA GLY A 379 -8.72 0.23 -5.90
C GLY A 379 -10.18 -0.18 -6.09
N GLY A 380 -10.64 -0.24 -7.35
CA GLY A 380 -11.92 -0.80 -7.75
C GLY A 380 -13.14 -0.01 -7.27
N ASN A 381 -13.00 1.31 -7.08
CA ASN A 381 -14.07 2.19 -6.63
C ASN A 381 -14.54 3.14 -7.75
N SER A 382 -14.33 2.81 -9.02
CA SER A 382 -14.63 3.70 -10.13
C SER A 382 -15.32 2.99 -11.30
N ALA A 383 -16.50 3.47 -11.68
CA ALA A 383 -17.20 3.04 -12.89
C ALA A 383 -16.59 3.62 -14.16
N ARG A 384 -15.64 4.57 -14.03
CA ARG A 384 -15.09 5.35 -15.14
C ARG A 384 -13.90 4.68 -15.82
N THR A 385 -13.36 3.62 -15.23
CA THR A 385 -12.22 2.87 -15.78
C THR A 385 -12.50 2.38 -17.21
N PHE A 386 -11.45 2.31 -18.03
CA PHE A 386 -11.57 1.75 -19.39
C PHE A 386 -11.71 0.23 -19.37
N PHE A 387 -11.17 -0.44 -18.36
CA PHE A 387 -11.25 -1.88 -18.21
C PHE A 387 -11.98 -2.21 -16.90
N PRO A 388 -12.75 -3.31 -16.86
CA PRO A 388 -13.39 -3.74 -15.64
C PRO A 388 -12.33 -3.93 -14.54
N PRO A 389 -12.65 -3.61 -13.28
CA PRO A 389 -11.73 -3.85 -12.17
C PRO A 389 -11.42 -5.34 -12.06
N ALA A 390 -10.28 -5.66 -11.44
CA ALA A 390 -9.98 -7.05 -11.10
C ALA A 390 -11.09 -7.60 -10.17
N PRO A 391 -11.40 -8.91 -10.22
CA PRO A 391 -12.39 -9.52 -9.33
C PRO A 391 -12.09 -9.28 -7.84
N GLU A 392 -10.80 -9.14 -7.50
CA GLU A 392 -10.32 -8.80 -6.18
C GLU A 392 -9.65 -7.42 -6.23
N GLN A 393 -10.17 -6.48 -5.44
CA GLN A 393 -9.56 -5.16 -5.24
C GLN A 393 -8.22 -5.34 -4.52
N LYS A 394 -7.20 -4.61 -4.98
CA LYS A 394 -5.86 -4.62 -4.39
C LYS A 394 -5.65 -3.37 -3.55
N ARG A 395 -5.18 -3.58 -2.32
CA ARG A 395 -4.69 -2.53 -1.43
C ARG A 395 -3.23 -2.21 -1.77
N CYS A 396 -2.72 -1.09 -1.24
CA CYS A 396 -1.30 -0.73 -1.32
C CYS A 396 -0.41 -1.90 -0.87
N GLN A 397 -0.77 -2.53 0.25
CA GLN A 397 -0.03 -3.65 0.84
C GLN A 397 0.01 -4.89 -0.08
N ASP A 398 -1.01 -5.13 -0.89
CA ASP A 398 -1.06 -6.35 -1.72
C ASP A 398 -0.03 -6.31 -2.87
N CYS A 399 0.39 -5.10 -3.28
CA CYS A 399 1.45 -4.89 -4.27
C CYS A 399 2.81 -4.56 -3.64
N HIS A 400 2.83 -3.70 -2.62
CA HIS A 400 4.07 -3.20 -2.03
C HIS A 400 4.60 -4.04 -0.87
N MET A 401 3.75 -4.90 -0.27
CA MET A 401 4.11 -5.83 0.80
C MET A 401 3.65 -7.26 0.47
N PRO A 402 4.08 -7.83 -0.67
CA PRO A 402 3.65 -9.16 -1.09
C PRO A 402 4.00 -10.23 -0.04
N GLN A 403 3.26 -11.33 -0.04
CA GLN A 403 3.52 -12.42 0.92
C GLN A 403 4.80 -13.19 0.56
N ILE A 404 5.77 -13.22 1.48
CA ILE A 404 7.02 -13.97 1.34
C ILE A 404 7.13 -15.08 2.39
N PRO A 405 7.76 -16.23 2.07
CA PRO A 405 8.05 -17.25 3.07
C PRO A 405 8.97 -16.70 4.17
N ALA A 406 8.65 -16.96 5.44
CA ALA A 406 9.48 -16.57 6.57
C ALA A 406 9.31 -17.53 7.75
N ASP A 407 10.38 -17.75 8.50
CA ASP A 407 10.36 -18.46 9.78
C ASP A 407 10.23 -17.44 10.92
N ASP A 408 9.00 -16.95 11.09
CA ASP A 408 8.64 -15.85 11.99
C ASP A 408 7.40 -16.23 12.81
N PRO A 409 7.31 -15.91 14.13
CA PRO A 409 6.09 -16.14 14.92
C PRO A 409 4.82 -15.46 14.35
N ALA A 410 4.97 -14.40 13.57
CA ALA A 410 3.90 -13.71 12.85
C ALA A 410 3.49 -14.41 11.54
N ALA A 411 4.21 -15.43 11.08
CA ALA A 411 3.87 -16.15 9.87
C ALA A 411 2.48 -16.80 9.96
N GLY A 412 1.74 -16.72 8.86
CA GLY A 412 0.46 -17.40 8.70
C GLY A 412 0.59 -18.93 8.72
N ASP A 413 -0.54 -19.63 8.63
CA ASP A 413 -0.56 -21.11 8.55
C ASP A 413 0.13 -21.63 7.28
N ASP A 414 0.30 -20.77 6.27
CA ASP A 414 1.04 -21.01 5.03
C ASP A 414 2.54 -20.72 5.13
N GLY A 415 3.03 -20.31 6.31
CA GLY A 415 4.45 -20.00 6.56
C GLY A 415 4.92 -18.70 5.91
N LYS A 416 4.00 -17.75 5.67
CA LYS A 416 4.33 -16.47 5.02
C LYS A 416 4.05 -15.25 5.91
N VAL A 417 4.78 -14.18 5.63
CA VAL A 417 4.60 -12.84 6.20
C VAL A 417 4.50 -11.80 5.08
N ALA A 418 3.94 -10.64 5.39
CA ALA A 418 4.00 -9.50 4.48
C ALA A 418 5.45 -9.01 4.34
N ASP A 419 5.92 -8.81 3.12
CA ASP A 419 7.26 -8.32 2.84
C ASP A 419 7.41 -6.86 3.24
N HIS A 420 8.38 -6.55 4.10
CA HIS A 420 8.68 -5.19 4.55
C HIS A 420 9.82 -4.53 3.75
N ALA A 421 10.12 -5.04 2.55
CA ALA A 421 11.01 -4.36 1.60
C ALA A 421 10.33 -3.18 0.86
N PHE A 422 9.00 -3.08 0.93
CA PHE A 422 8.19 -2.01 0.32
C PHE A 422 8.56 -1.78 -1.15
N LEU A 423 8.42 -2.83 -1.97
CA LEU A 423 8.90 -2.84 -3.36
C LEU A 423 8.40 -1.63 -4.14
N GLY A 424 9.27 -0.99 -4.89
CA GLY A 424 8.95 0.23 -5.63
C GLY A 424 9.94 0.51 -6.74
N ALA A 425 9.84 1.70 -7.33
CA ALA A 425 10.68 2.09 -8.47
C ALA A 425 12.05 2.65 -8.08
N ASN A 426 12.40 2.71 -6.79
CA ASN A 426 13.64 3.37 -6.37
C ASN A 426 14.86 2.46 -6.57
N THR A 427 15.50 2.56 -7.72
CA THR A 427 16.78 1.89 -8.01
C THR A 427 18.00 2.76 -7.69
N ALA A 428 17.80 4.04 -7.39
CA ALA A 428 18.88 5.00 -7.19
C ALA A 428 19.54 4.86 -5.81
N LEU A 429 18.73 4.80 -4.75
CA LEU A 429 19.21 4.61 -3.38
C LEU A 429 20.03 3.32 -3.21
N PRO A 430 19.52 2.12 -3.57
CA PRO A 430 20.33 0.91 -3.44
C PRO A 430 21.62 0.96 -4.26
N ARG A 431 21.64 1.62 -5.43
CA ARG A 431 22.87 1.85 -6.19
C ARG A 431 23.85 2.74 -5.42
N ALA A 432 23.39 3.83 -4.83
CA ALA A 432 24.26 4.71 -4.02
C ALA A 432 24.87 3.97 -2.82
N LEU A 433 24.16 2.98 -2.28
CA LEU A 433 24.61 2.12 -1.18
C LEU A 433 25.42 0.89 -1.63
N GLY A 434 25.48 0.60 -2.93
CA GLY A 434 26.16 -0.57 -3.48
C GLY A 434 25.42 -1.90 -3.33
N ASP A 435 24.10 -1.88 -3.09
CA ASP A 435 23.27 -3.09 -2.96
C ASP A 435 22.60 -3.45 -4.30
N GLU A 436 23.34 -4.21 -5.13
CA GLU A 436 22.85 -4.71 -6.42
C GLU A 436 21.69 -5.72 -6.29
N GLY A 437 21.57 -6.39 -5.14
CA GLY A 437 20.46 -7.29 -4.87
C GLY A 437 19.15 -6.53 -4.72
N TRP A 438 19.17 -5.39 -4.03
CA TRP A 438 18.02 -4.51 -3.93
C TRP A 438 17.69 -3.81 -5.26
N VAL A 439 18.69 -3.37 -6.03
CA VAL A 439 18.48 -2.88 -7.40
C VAL A 439 17.71 -3.91 -8.23
N ALA A 440 18.19 -5.16 -8.27
CA ALA A 440 17.57 -6.22 -9.07
C ALA A 440 16.11 -6.51 -8.64
N ARG A 441 15.80 -6.51 -7.34
CA ARG A 441 14.42 -6.70 -6.84
C ARG A 441 13.49 -5.59 -7.33
N ASN A 442 13.94 -4.34 -7.30
CA ASN A 442 13.13 -3.20 -7.73
C ASN A 442 12.99 -3.15 -9.26
N GLN A 443 14.01 -3.54 -10.02
CA GLN A 443 13.90 -3.68 -11.47
C GLN A 443 12.89 -4.77 -11.87
N ALA A 444 12.93 -5.94 -11.20
CA ALA A 444 11.96 -7.01 -11.43
C ALA A 444 10.52 -6.60 -11.07
N PHE A 445 10.34 -5.69 -10.10
CA PHE A 445 9.03 -5.14 -9.77
C PHE A 445 8.47 -4.21 -10.85
N LEU A 446 9.35 -3.55 -11.62
CA LEU A 446 8.96 -2.64 -12.71
C LEU A 446 8.73 -3.36 -14.05
N GLU A 447 9.33 -4.53 -14.25
CA GLU A 447 9.23 -5.29 -15.50
C GLU A 447 7.76 -5.62 -15.83
N GLY A 448 7.32 -5.28 -17.06
CA GLY A 448 5.95 -5.56 -17.52
C GLY A 448 4.85 -4.69 -16.90
N VAL A 449 5.19 -3.67 -16.10
CA VAL A 449 4.21 -2.69 -15.58
C VAL A 449 3.59 -1.86 -16.70
N LEU A 450 4.34 -1.65 -17.79
CA LEU A 450 3.86 -1.03 -19.02
C LEU A 450 3.96 -2.00 -20.21
N THR A 451 3.24 -1.67 -21.28
CA THR A 451 3.44 -2.26 -22.62
C THR A 451 3.63 -1.16 -23.64
N VAL A 452 4.41 -1.43 -24.70
CA VAL A 452 4.59 -0.52 -25.85
C VAL A 452 4.24 -1.24 -27.16
N ASP A 453 3.54 -0.56 -28.06
CA ASP A 453 3.11 -1.08 -29.35
C ASP A 453 3.06 0.03 -30.42
N VAL A 454 3.18 -0.33 -31.69
CA VAL A 454 2.86 0.58 -32.81
C VAL A 454 1.38 0.39 -33.15
N GLY A 455 0.54 1.34 -32.73
CA GLY A 455 -0.91 1.29 -32.92
C GLY A 455 -1.33 1.65 -34.34
N ALA A 456 -0.64 2.58 -35.00
CA ALA A 456 -0.91 2.92 -36.40
C ALA A 456 0.34 3.45 -37.12
N ILE A 457 0.32 3.34 -38.46
CA ILE A 457 1.29 3.97 -39.35
C ILE A 457 0.52 4.80 -40.36
N GLU A 458 0.96 6.04 -40.52
CA GLU A 458 0.41 6.99 -41.47
C GLU A 458 1.48 7.41 -42.49
N VAL A 459 1.09 7.45 -43.75
CA VAL A 459 1.92 7.91 -44.86
C VAL A 459 1.30 9.14 -45.49
N GLU A 460 2.09 10.19 -45.64
CA GLU A 460 1.66 11.40 -46.35
C GLU A 460 1.72 11.20 -47.88
N GLY A 461 0.67 11.66 -48.57
CA GLY A 461 0.53 11.55 -50.03
C GLY A 461 -0.05 12.83 -50.64
N GLU A 462 -0.38 12.79 -51.93
CA GLU A 462 -1.04 13.91 -52.63
C GLU A 462 -2.54 14.06 -52.27
N GLY A 463 -3.10 13.07 -51.57
CA GLY A 463 -4.48 13.04 -51.07
C GLY A 463 -4.55 12.97 -49.54
N PRO A 464 -5.68 12.55 -48.94
CA PRO A 464 -5.77 12.38 -47.49
C PRO A 464 -4.72 11.38 -46.97
N PRO A 465 -4.19 11.57 -45.75
CA PRO A 465 -3.21 10.67 -45.17
C PRO A 465 -3.72 9.22 -45.20
N GLN A 466 -2.88 8.31 -45.66
CA GLN A 466 -3.20 6.89 -45.69
C GLN A 466 -2.75 6.26 -44.39
N ARG A 467 -3.67 5.58 -43.71
CA ARG A 467 -3.38 4.99 -42.40
C ARG A 467 -3.62 3.48 -42.40
N ARG A 468 -2.67 2.76 -41.80
CA ARG A 468 -2.78 1.34 -41.48
C ARG A 468 -2.84 1.19 -39.95
N LEU A 469 -3.95 0.66 -39.46
CA LEU A 469 -4.18 0.43 -38.03
C LEU A 469 -3.68 -0.96 -37.61
N ALA A 470 -3.20 -1.06 -36.37
CA ALA A 470 -2.64 -2.26 -35.76
C ALA A 470 -1.75 -3.05 -36.73
N PRO A 471 -0.68 -2.44 -37.29
CA PRO A 471 0.21 -3.08 -38.24
C PRO A 471 0.79 -4.39 -37.70
N GLU A 472 1.00 -5.36 -38.59
CA GLU A 472 1.58 -6.67 -38.31
C GLU A 472 2.55 -7.07 -39.43
N GLY A 473 3.66 -7.70 -39.03
CA GLY A 473 4.73 -8.14 -39.93
C GLY A 473 5.51 -6.98 -40.56
N PRO A 474 6.34 -7.28 -41.59
CA PRO A 474 7.02 -6.24 -42.36
C PRO A 474 6.02 -5.32 -43.07
N ILE A 475 6.21 -4.02 -42.91
CA ILE A 475 5.31 -3.01 -43.49
C ILE A 475 5.96 -2.34 -44.70
N PRO A 476 5.41 -2.55 -45.91
CA PRO A 476 5.83 -1.81 -47.10
C PRO A 476 5.53 -0.32 -46.94
N VAL A 477 6.54 0.53 -47.12
CA VAL A 477 6.42 1.99 -47.07
C VAL A 477 7.13 2.63 -48.27
N PRO A 478 6.61 3.73 -48.84
CA PRO A 478 7.16 4.29 -50.06
C PRO A 478 8.41 5.08 -49.72
N ALA A 479 9.55 4.67 -50.27
CA ALA A 479 10.86 5.23 -49.93
C ALA A 479 10.88 6.78 -49.98
N GLY A 480 11.49 7.39 -48.97
CA GLY A 480 11.64 8.84 -48.84
C GLY A 480 10.37 9.62 -48.50
N ARG A 481 9.18 9.00 -48.44
CA ARG A 481 7.94 9.67 -48.02
C ARG A 481 7.92 9.97 -46.53
N PRO A 482 7.32 11.08 -46.07
CA PRO A 482 7.05 11.29 -44.66
C PRO A 482 6.13 10.21 -44.09
N LEU A 483 6.53 9.67 -42.94
CA LEU A 483 5.79 8.68 -42.16
C LEU A 483 5.54 9.22 -40.76
N THR A 484 4.38 8.89 -40.21
CA THR A 484 4.09 9.05 -38.78
C THR A 484 3.77 7.69 -38.16
N LEU A 485 4.41 7.37 -37.03
CA LEU A 485 4.11 6.19 -36.21
C LEU A 485 3.37 6.64 -34.96
N ASP A 486 2.19 6.07 -34.73
CA ASP A 486 1.43 6.23 -33.49
C ASP A 486 1.88 5.13 -32.52
N VAL A 487 2.77 5.46 -31.60
CA VAL A 487 3.27 4.55 -30.56
C VAL A 487 2.38 4.65 -29.33
N VAL A 488 1.79 3.53 -28.94
CA VAL A 488 0.87 3.44 -27.80
C VAL A 488 1.60 2.81 -26.63
N VAL A 489 1.60 3.51 -25.49
CA VAL A 489 2.14 3.00 -24.23
C VAL A 489 1.02 2.87 -23.23
N ARG A 490 0.86 1.67 -22.65
CA ARG A 490 -0.25 1.36 -21.74
C ARG A 490 0.27 0.97 -20.37
N ASN A 491 -0.39 1.46 -19.32
CA ASN A 491 -0.17 0.98 -17.96
C ASN A 491 -1.03 -0.26 -17.68
N THR A 492 -0.37 -1.38 -17.38
CA THR A 492 -0.99 -2.68 -17.11
C THR A 492 -0.78 -3.16 -15.67
N GLY A 493 0.19 -2.60 -14.94
CA GLY A 493 0.58 -3.11 -13.62
C GLY A 493 0.58 -2.11 -12.46
N SER A 494 0.71 -0.80 -12.72
CA SER A 494 0.79 0.20 -11.64
C SER A 494 -0.62 0.58 -11.22
N GLY A 495 -0.97 0.27 -9.96
CA GLY A 495 -2.30 0.48 -9.39
C GLY A 495 -2.70 1.96 -9.22
N HIS A 496 -1.73 2.87 -9.35
CA HIS A 496 -1.88 4.32 -9.31
C HIS A 496 -1.31 4.90 -10.62
N LEU A 497 -1.07 6.22 -10.68
CA LEU A 497 -0.49 6.84 -11.88
C LEU A 497 0.95 6.36 -12.08
N TYR A 498 1.30 6.00 -13.32
CA TYR A 498 2.67 5.74 -13.73
C TYR A 498 3.27 6.93 -14.51
N PRO A 499 4.49 7.39 -14.19
CA PRO A 499 5.22 7.09 -12.96
C PRO A 499 4.55 7.75 -11.74
N GLY A 500 4.61 7.09 -10.59
CA GLY A 500 4.24 7.65 -9.29
C GLY A 500 5.45 8.22 -8.53
N GLY A 501 5.18 8.77 -7.35
CA GLY A 501 6.15 9.39 -6.45
C GLY A 501 6.56 10.78 -6.90
N ILE A 502 7.83 11.12 -6.64
CA ILE A 502 8.54 12.33 -7.12
C ILE A 502 8.74 12.28 -8.64
N ALA A 503 7.65 12.44 -9.38
CA ALA A 503 7.62 12.31 -10.83
C ALA A 503 8.42 13.41 -11.54
N ASP A 504 8.78 14.49 -10.86
CA ASP A 504 9.60 15.60 -11.38
C ASP A 504 11.10 15.26 -11.47
N LEU A 505 11.61 14.44 -10.55
CA LEU A 505 12.99 13.94 -10.60
C LEU A 505 13.16 12.64 -11.39
N ARG A 506 12.05 12.00 -11.78
CA ARG A 506 12.07 10.72 -12.47
C ARG A 506 12.18 10.90 -13.98
N GLU A 507 12.99 10.06 -14.61
CA GLU A 507 13.06 9.95 -16.06
C GLU A 507 12.47 8.62 -16.48
N SER A 508 11.22 8.63 -16.95
CA SER A 508 10.68 7.55 -17.76
C SER A 508 10.50 8.06 -19.18
N TRP A 509 11.06 7.38 -20.18
CA TRP A 509 11.11 7.90 -21.55
C TRP A 509 11.01 6.81 -22.61
N LEU A 510 10.68 7.23 -23.83
CA LEU A 510 10.73 6.38 -25.01
C LEU A 510 12.08 6.54 -25.70
N GLU A 511 12.87 5.47 -25.73
CA GLU A 511 14.01 5.35 -26.64
C GLU A 511 13.53 4.73 -27.96
N VAL A 512 13.93 5.37 -29.07
CA VAL A 512 13.60 4.91 -30.42
C VAL A 512 14.89 4.77 -31.20
N THR A 513 15.12 3.61 -31.81
CA THR A 513 16.23 3.39 -32.74
C THR A 513 15.71 2.80 -34.04
N VAL A 514 16.06 3.41 -35.17
CA VAL A 514 15.81 2.84 -36.51
C VAL A 514 17.14 2.29 -37.03
N ARG A 515 17.22 0.99 -37.28
CA ARG A 515 18.44 0.31 -37.74
C ARG A 515 18.28 -0.23 -39.15
N SER A 516 19.33 -0.13 -39.96
CA SER A 516 19.41 -0.84 -41.23
C SER A 516 19.39 -2.36 -41.04
N GLU A 517 19.24 -3.10 -42.13
CA GLU A 517 19.43 -4.57 -42.14
C GLU A 517 20.84 -5.00 -41.68
N SER A 518 21.86 -4.15 -41.87
CA SER A 518 23.23 -4.39 -41.37
C SER A 518 23.42 -4.05 -39.89
N GLY A 519 22.39 -3.53 -39.20
CA GLY A 519 22.42 -3.13 -37.78
C GLY A 519 22.90 -1.70 -37.51
N GLU A 520 23.23 -0.93 -38.55
CA GLU A 520 23.66 0.47 -38.45
C GLU A 520 22.50 1.37 -38.00
N PRO A 521 22.67 2.22 -36.96
CA PRO A 521 21.62 3.13 -36.52
C PRO A 521 21.45 4.29 -37.53
N LEU A 522 20.30 4.34 -38.19
CA LEU A 522 19.94 5.37 -39.16
C LEU A 522 19.32 6.60 -38.49
N LEU A 523 18.43 6.38 -37.52
CA LEU A 523 17.74 7.43 -36.76
C LEU A 523 17.65 7.02 -35.30
N ALA A 524 17.72 7.99 -34.37
CA ALA A 524 17.57 7.73 -32.95
C ALA A 524 16.98 8.90 -32.16
N ARG A 525 16.29 8.58 -31.06
CA ARG A 525 15.81 9.50 -30.01
C ARG A 525 15.84 8.82 -28.65
N GLY A 526 15.91 9.62 -27.59
CA GLY A 526 15.90 9.08 -26.21
C GLY A 526 17.23 8.45 -25.80
N TRP A 527 18.33 8.94 -26.36
CA TRP A 527 19.69 8.50 -26.03
C TRP A 527 20.27 9.25 -24.83
N LEU A 528 21.40 8.76 -24.32
CA LEU A 528 22.14 9.43 -23.26
C LEU A 528 23.45 9.99 -23.79
N ASP A 529 23.82 11.19 -23.35
CA ASP A 529 25.13 11.77 -23.64
C ASP A 529 26.25 11.06 -22.83
N ALA A 530 27.51 11.45 -23.06
CA ALA A 530 28.66 10.87 -22.37
C ALA A 530 28.65 11.08 -20.84
N ARG A 531 27.88 12.04 -20.33
CA ARG A 531 27.69 12.29 -18.89
C ARG A 531 26.48 11.54 -18.32
N GLY A 532 25.64 10.97 -19.17
CA GLY A 532 24.41 10.28 -18.79
C GLY A 532 23.18 11.20 -18.78
N ASN A 533 23.25 12.40 -19.35
CA ASN A 533 22.07 13.26 -19.51
C ASN A 533 21.18 12.74 -20.63
N LEU A 534 19.87 12.79 -20.41
CA LEU A 534 18.88 12.38 -21.41
C LEU A 534 18.79 13.38 -22.56
N ASP A 535 18.62 12.85 -23.78
CA ASP A 535 18.23 13.58 -24.98
C ASP A 535 17.10 14.59 -24.66
N PRO A 536 17.34 15.91 -24.79
CA PRO A 536 16.33 16.93 -24.50
C PRO A 536 15.06 16.82 -25.34
N GLU A 537 15.13 16.14 -26.50
CA GLU A 537 13.98 15.89 -27.39
C GLU A 537 13.27 14.57 -27.11
N ALA A 538 13.71 13.79 -26.11
CA ALA A 538 13.07 12.55 -25.73
C ALA A 538 11.64 12.80 -25.23
N HIS A 539 10.71 11.93 -25.65
CA HIS A 539 9.39 11.90 -25.04
C HIS A 539 9.50 11.32 -23.63
N GLN A 540 8.98 12.04 -22.63
CA GLN A 540 9.10 11.66 -21.22
C GLN A 540 7.73 11.60 -20.53
N TRP A 541 7.54 10.58 -19.71
CA TRP A 541 6.47 10.48 -18.71
C TRP A 541 7.03 10.92 -17.36
N ASN A 542 6.74 12.16 -16.99
CA ASN A 542 7.20 12.80 -15.75
C ASN A 542 6.39 14.08 -15.48
N ALA A 543 6.77 14.77 -14.41
CA ALA A 543 6.29 16.10 -14.10
C ALA A 543 7.36 17.18 -14.38
N VAL A 544 6.92 18.42 -14.59
CA VAL A 544 7.78 19.61 -14.59
C VAL A 544 7.19 20.61 -13.63
N LEU A 545 7.84 20.79 -12.49
CA LEU A 545 7.52 21.81 -11.51
C LEU A 545 8.26 23.09 -11.87
N LEU A 546 7.60 24.23 -11.73
CA LEU A 546 8.19 25.54 -11.98
C LEU A 546 8.20 26.38 -10.70
N ASP A 547 9.25 27.18 -10.55
CA ASP A 547 9.35 28.21 -9.53
C ASP A 547 8.52 29.47 -9.88
N GLY A 548 8.60 30.49 -9.02
CA GLY A 548 7.94 31.78 -9.21
C GLY A 548 8.50 32.61 -10.38
N GLU A 549 9.67 32.24 -10.90
CA GLU A 549 10.25 32.83 -12.10
C GLU A 549 9.93 32.07 -13.38
N GLY A 550 9.21 30.95 -13.29
CA GLY A 550 8.89 30.07 -14.42
C GLY A 550 10.05 29.18 -14.86
N GLU A 551 11.08 29.01 -14.03
CA GLU A 551 12.18 28.09 -14.28
C GLU A 551 11.89 26.70 -13.71
N PRO A 552 12.30 25.61 -14.39
CA PRO A 552 12.13 24.26 -13.87
C PRO A 552 12.93 24.02 -12.59
N LEU A 553 12.28 23.40 -11.60
CA LEU A 553 12.96 22.88 -10.41
C LEU A 553 13.85 21.70 -10.78
N LEU A 554 15.13 21.77 -10.44
CA LEU A 554 16.13 20.74 -10.79
C LEU A 554 16.59 19.90 -9.59
N VAL A 555 16.30 20.36 -8.37
CA VAL A 555 16.81 19.78 -7.13
C VAL A 555 15.72 19.36 -6.14
N HIS A 556 14.46 19.34 -6.57
CA HIS A 556 13.31 18.98 -5.74
C HIS A 556 13.12 19.87 -4.50
N ASP A 557 13.43 21.14 -4.67
CA ASP A 557 13.05 22.29 -3.86
C ASP A 557 11.54 22.54 -3.94
N VAL A 558 10.75 21.56 -3.49
CA VAL A 558 9.28 21.57 -3.57
C VAL A 558 8.68 22.80 -2.88
N GLU A 559 9.35 23.35 -1.88
CA GLU A 559 8.99 24.59 -1.21
C GLU A 559 9.02 25.81 -2.13
N ASP A 560 9.61 25.76 -3.32
CA ASP A 560 9.63 26.87 -4.26
C ASP A 560 8.64 26.66 -5.42
N THR A 561 7.85 25.58 -5.39
CA THR A 561 6.88 25.25 -6.45
C THR A 561 5.75 26.29 -6.52
N HIS A 562 5.58 26.90 -7.69
CA HIS A 562 4.49 27.83 -7.98
C HIS A 562 3.49 27.28 -9.00
N SER A 563 3.93 26.39 -9.91
CA SER A 563 3.04 25.77 -10.89
C SER A 563 3.58 24.43 -11.40
N VAL A 564 2.70 23.67 -12.04
CA VAL A 564 3.04 22.44 -12.74
C VAL A 564 2.84 22.68 -14.24
N LEU A 565 3.92 22.67 -15.01
CA LEU A 565 3.86 22.88 -16.46
C LEU A 565 3.31 21.66 -17.17
N VAL A 566 3.79 20.48 -16.79
CA VAL A 566 3.40 19.18 -17.36
C VAL A 566 3.33 18.17 -16.22
N ALA A 567 2.33 17.29 -16.27
CA ALA A 567 2.26 16.07 -15.46
C ALA A 567 1.77 14.92 -16.34
N ARG A 568 2.65 14.35 -17.15
CA ARG A 568 2.31 13.30 -18.11
C ARG A 568 2.47 11.93 -17.45
N ARG A 569 1.35 11.37 -16.99
CA ARG A 569 1.28 10.09 -16.28
C ARG A 569 0.13 9.23 -16.79
N ILE A 570 0.28 7.91 -16.73
CA ILE A 570 -0.64 6.93 -17.31
C ILE A 570 -1.38 6.19 -16.19
N MET A 571 -2.71 6.32 -16.18
CA MET A 571 -3.57 5.61 -15.22
C MET A 571 -3.64 4.11 -15.52
N LEU A 572 -3.86 3.25 -14.52
CA LEU A 572 -4.05 1.81 -14.74
C LEU A 572 -5.14 1.54 -15.77
N GLY A 573 -4.80 0.75 -16.79
CA GLY A 573 -5.70 0.43 -17.90
C GLY A 573 -5.86 1.54 -18.94
N ALA A 574 -5.31 2.73 -18.73
CA ALA A 574 -5.25 3.78 -19.75
C ALA A 574 -4.00 3.63 -20.63
N SER A 575 -4.00 4.36 -21.75
CA SER A 575 -2.87 4.42 -22.68
C SER A 575 -2.53 5.87 -23.00
N ASP A 576 -1.25 6.16 -23.16
CA ASP A 576 -0.74 7.41 -23.73
C ASP A 576 -0.23 7.16 -25.16
N LEU A 577 -0.14 8.23 -25.95
CA LEU A 577 0.25 8.20 -27.36
C LEU A 577 1.48 9.08 -27.59
N VAL A 578 2.51 8.48 -28.20
CA VAL A 578 3.66 9.18 -28.74
C VAL A 578 3.62 9.11 -30.26
N ARG A 579 3.53 10.26 -30.92
CA ARG A 579 3.57 10.32 -32.39
C ARG A 579 5.01 10.59 -32.83
N LEU A 580 5.57 9.71 -33.65
CA LEU A 580 6.94 9.83 -34.16
C LEU A 580 6.90 10.14 -35.65
N SER A 581 7.63 11.15 -36.12
CA SER A 581 7.77 11.42 -37.55
C SER A 581 9.16 11.05 -38.07
N LEU A 582 9.20 10.39 -39.22
CA LEU A 582 10.44 9.99 -39.91
C LEU A 582 10.25 9.96 -41.42
N SER A 583 11.33 10.02 -42.18
CA SER A 583 11.30 9.69 -43.60
C SER A 583 11.35 8.17 -43.79
N ALA A 584 10.50 7.64 -44.65
CA ALA A 584 10.49 6.23 -45.02
C ALA A 584 11.87 5.80 -45.52
N PRO A 585 12.40 4.67 -45.02
CA PRO A 585 13.75 4.24 -45.33
C PRO A 585 13.85 3.81 -46.81
N GLU A 586 15.00 4.05 -47.43
CA GLU A 586 15.29 3.59 -48.80
C GLU A 586 15.65 2.09 -48.85
N GLN A 587 15.98 1.51 -47.70
CA GLN A 587 16.36 0.11 -47.52
C GLN A 587 15.54 -0.52 -46.38
N PRO A 588 15.42 -1.85 -46.30
CA PRO A 588 14.79 -2.50 -45.16
C PRO A 588 15.41 -2.05 -43.83
N CYS A 589 14.56 -1.75 -42.86
CA CYS A 589 14.99 -1.30 -41.54
C CYS A 589 14.09 -1.87 -40.43
N THR A 590 14.63 -1.89 -39.22
CA THR A 590 13.91 -2.25 -38.00
C THR A 590 13.81 -1.02 -37.11
N VAL A 591 12.58 -0.69 -36.70
CA VAL A 591 12.28 0.30 -35.67
C VAL A 591 12.18 -0.44 -34.34
N GLU A 592 13.06 -0.10 -33.41
CA GLU A 592 13.10 -0.60 -32.04
C GLU A 592 12.58 0.49 -31.11
N LEU A 593 11.60 0.14 -30.28
CA LEU A 593 10.96 1.02 -29.30
C LEU A 593 11.17 0.42 -27.92
N ARG A 594 11.74 1.20 -27.00
CA ARG A 594 12.01 0.78 -25.61
C ARG A 594 11.50 1.84 -24.66
N VAL A 595 10.69 1.43 -23.68
CA VAL A 595 10.28 2.28 -22.57
C VAL A 595 11.24 2.04 -21.42
N LEU A 596 12.00 3.07 -21.10
CA LEU A 596 13.07 3.03 -20.10
C LEU A 596 12.68 3.87 -18.88
N ASP A 597 13.23 3.51 -17.72
CA ASP A 597 12.99 4.21 -16.47
C ASP A 597 14.27 4.32 -15.63
N ARG A 598 14.50 5.53 -15.12
CA ARG A 598 15.57 5.90 -14.21
C ARG A 598 14.99 6.77 -13.10
N LYS A 599 15.21 6.36 -11.84
CA LYS A 599 14.56 6.98 -10.68
C LYS A 599 14.92 8.46 -10.49
N LEU A 600 16.16 8.85 -10.75
CA LEU A 600 16.68 10.20 -10.54
C LEU A 600 17.42 10.72 -11.78
N THR A 601 17.20 11.99 -12.13
CA THR A 601 17.95 12.68 -13.18
C THR A 601 19.45 12.72 -12.86
N ARG A 602 20.28 12.74 -13.91
CA ARG A 602 21.73 12.87 -13.74
C ARG A 602 22.12 14.17 -13.03
N SER A 603 21.46 15.29 -13.35
CA SER A 603 21.72 16.60 -12.74
C SER A 603 21.47 16.61 -11.23
N TYR A 604 20.37 15.99 -10.78
CA TYR A 604 20.06 15.90 -9.36
C TYR A 604 21.10 15.05 -8.61
N VAL A 605 21.44 13.88 -9.17
CA VAL A 605 22.43 12.96 -8.60
C VAL A 605 23.80 13.64 -8.46
N GLU A 606 24.26 14.37 -9.47
CA GLU A 606 25.53 15.13 -9.40
C GLU A 606 25.48 16.28 -8.39
N THR A 607 24.32 16.91 -8.22
CA THR A 607 24.15 18.00 -7.24
C THR A 607 24.26 17.49 -5.82
N VAL A 608 23.64 16.35 -5.51
CA VAL A 608 23.62 15.76 -4.17
C VAL A 608 24.91 15.00 -3.85
N LEU A 609 25.36 14.11 -4.74
CA LEU A 609 26.48 13.20 -4.48
C LEU A 609 27.83 13.72 -5.01
N GLY A 610 27.82 14.85 -5.74
CA GLY A 610 29.00 15.43 -6.36
C GLY A 610 29.29 14.91 -7.78
N PRO A 611 30.32 15.44 -8.45
CA PRO A 611 30.60 15.16 -9.87
C PRO A 611 31.01 13.70 -10.16
N ASP A 612 31.56 13.00 -9.17
CA ASP A 612 32.01 11.61 -9.28
C ASP A 612 30.89 10.60 -8.98
N ALA A 613 29.63 11.06 -8.86
CA ALA A 613 28.49 10.21 -8.55
C ALA A 613 28.33 9.05 -9.55
N PRO A 614 27.94 7.85 -9.08
CA PRO A 614 27.76 6.70 -9.95
C PRO A 614 26.63 6.93 -10.97
N GLN A 615 26.67 6.20 -12.08
CA GLN A 615 25.54 6.15 -13.00
C GLN A 615 24.39 5.39 -12.33
N MET A 616 23.20 6.00 -12.36
CA MET A 616 22.00 5.39 -11.79
C MET A 616 21.48 4.28 -12.71
N PRO A 617 20.91 3.19 -12.15
CA PRO A 617 20.44 2.06 -12.96
C PRO A 617 19.28 2.47 -13.87
N ILE A 618 19.29 1.94 -15.09
CA ILE A 618 18.21 2.11 -16.07
C ILE A 618 17.50 0.78 -16.21
N THR A 619 16.18 0.82 -16.08
CA THR A 619 15.28 -0.34 -16.20
C THR A 619 14.55 -0.27 -17.52
N GLU A 620 14.66 -1.31 -18.34
CA GLU A 620 13.75 -1.48 -19.48
C GLU A 620 12.45 -2.09 -18.97
N ILE A 621 11.34 -1.37 -19.14
CA ILE A 621 10.03 -1.80 -18.66
C ILE A 621 9.29 -2.59 -19.73
N ALA A 622 9.40 -2.12 -20.98
CA ALA A 622 8.75 -2.71 -22.13
C ALA A 622 9.53 -2.39 -23.40
N SER A 623 9.49 -3.30 -24.38
CA SER A 623 10.03 -3.06 -25.69
C SER A 623 9.19 -3.73 -26.78
N THR A 624 9.29 -3.19 -27.99
CA THR A 624 8.70 -3.80 -29.20
C THR A 624 9.54 -3.43 -30.43
N THR A 625 9.35 -4.19 -31.50
CA THR A 625 10.04 -3.95 -32.77
C THR A 625 9.06 -3.99 -33.94
N LEU A 626 9.35 -3.20 -34.97
CA LEU A 626 8.58 -3.16 -36.22
C LEU A 626 9.55 -3.13 -37.40
N SER A 627 9.29 -3.96 -38.42
CA SER A 627 10.07 -3.92 -39.66
C SER A 627 9.40 -3.04 -40.71
N LEU A 628 10.14 -2.10 -41.28
CA LEU A 628 9.73 -1.30 -42.43
C LEU A 628 10.53 -1.76 -43.65
N VAL A 629 9.85 -1.98 -44.77
CA VAL A 629 10.49 -2.39 -46.03
C VAL A 629 10.10 -1.41 -47.15
N PRO A 630 11.00 -1.07 -48.09
CA PRO A 630 10.63 -0.26 -49.24
C PRO A 630 9.54 -0.95 -50.08
N GLY A 631 8.47 -0.23 -50.40
CA GLY A 631 7.38 -0.74 -51.25
C GLY A 631 6.15 0.16 -51.27
N ASP A 632 5.10 -0.28 -51.95
CA ASP A 632 3.84 0.46 -52.01
C ASP A 632 3.11 0.38 -50.67
N PHE A 633 2.70 1.51 -50.12
CA PHE A 633 1.87 1.51 -48.91
C PHE A 633 0.47 1.02 -49.25
N VAL A 634 0.11 -0.16 -48.74
CA VAL A 634 -1.22 -0.74 -48.92
C VAL A 634 -1.96 -0.69 -47.60
N ILE A 635 -3.12 -0.03 -47.60
CA ILE A 635 -4.06 -0.10 -46.48
C ILE A 635 -4.65 -1.50 -46.46
N VAL A 636 -4.31 -2.27 -45.42
CA VAL A 636 -4.84 -3.61 -45.21
C VAL A 636 -5.79 -3.56 -44.01
N PRO A 637 -6.99 -4.15 -44.11
CA PRO A 637 -7.87 -4.31 -42.95
C PRO A 637 -7.12 -5.05 -41.82
N PRO A 638 -7.23 -4.59 -40.56
CA PRO A 638 -6.59 -5.28 -39.43
C PRO A 638 -7.07 -6.73 -39.34
N ALA A 639 -6.23 -7.66 -38.87
CA ALA A 639 -6.64 -9.04 -38.66
C ALA A 639 -7.84 -9.12 -37.70
N THR A 640 -8.62 -10.19 -37.82
CA THR A 640 -9.87 -10.36 -37.05
C THR A 640 -9.65 -11.01 -35.68
N THR A 641 -8.43 -10.94 -35.13
CA THR A 641 -8.09 -11.60 -33.88
C THR A 641 -8.45 -10.73 -32.66
N PRO A 642 -8.80 -11.34 -31.52
CA PRO A 642 -9.06 -10.60 -30.28
C PRO A 642 -7.87 -9.75 -29.82
N GLU A 643 -6.64 -10.18 -30.11
CA GLU A 643 -5.40 -9.47 -29.78
C GLU A 643 -5.28 -8.17 -30.58
N VAL A 644 -5.54 -8.21 -31.89
CA VAL A 644 -5.60 -7.00 -32.72
C VAL A 644 -6.71 -6.06 -32.27
N GLY A 645 -7.87 -6.61 -31.89
CA GLY A 645 -8.94 -5.83 -31.27
C GLY A 645 -8.50 -5.10 -29.99
N ALA A 646 -7.69 -5.74 -29.13
CA ALA A 646 -7.16 -5.12 -27.92
C ALA A 646 -6.15 -3.99 -28.24
N ARG A 647 -5.28 -4.18 -29.24
CA ARG A 647 -4.34 -3.15 -29.73
C ARG A 647 -5.08 -1.92 -30.27
N LEU A 648 -6.09 -2.14 -31.11
CA LEU A 648 -6.96 -1.07 -31.65
C LEU A 648 -7.68 -0.32 -30.54
N ARG A 649 -8.15 -1.03 -29.51
CA ARG A 649 -8.79 -0.40 -28.36
C ARG A 649 -7.82 0.50 -27.57
N ASN A 650 -6.59 0.03 -27.31
CA ASN A 650 -5.57 0.86 -26.64
C ASN A 650 -5.24 2.12 -27.45
N LEU A 651 -5.14 2.00 -28.78
CA LEU A 651 -4.98 3.15 -29.67
C LEU A 651 -6.15 4.13 -29.56
N GLY A 652 -7.39 3.63 -29.55
CA GLY A 652 -8.59 4.45 -29.39
C GLY A 652 -8.63 5.19 -28.06
N ILE A 653 -8.28 4.53 -26.96
CA ILE A 653 -8.16 5.13 -25.62
C ILE A 653 -7.11 6.25 -25.62
N ALA A 654 -5.95 6.01 -26.24
CA ALA A 654 -4.86 6.99 -26.26
C ALA A 654 -5.23 8.25 -27.06
N HIS A 655 -5.88 8.09 -28.22
CA HIS A 655 -6.43 9.22 -28.99
C HIS A 655 -7.54 9.95 -28.23
N LEU A 656 -8.43 9.22 -27.56
CA LEU A 656 -9.52 9.80 -26.77
C LEU A 656 -8.97 10.70 -25.65
N LEU A 657 -7.99 10.22 -24.89
CA LEU A 657 -7.37 10.98 -23.79
C LEU A 657 -6.56 12.20 -24.25
N ARG A 658 -6.18 12.25 -25.54
CA ARG A 658 -5.57 13.44 -26.17
C ARG A 658 -6.60 14.42 -26.76
N GLY A 659 -7.88 14.07 -26.75
CA GLY A 659 -8.97 14.85 -27.33
C GLY A 659 -9.15 14.64 -28.84
N ASP A 660 -8.45 13.67 -29.46
CA ASP A 660 -8.54 13.38 -30.89
C ASP A 660 -9.73 12.44 -31.18
N THR A 661 -10.95 12.91 -30.91
CA THR A 661 -12.19 12.09 -30.94
C THR A 661 -12.45 11.42 -32.29
N ALA A 662 -12.02 12.02 -33.39
CA ALA A 662 -12.14 11.43 -34.73
C ALA A 662 -11.29 10.16 -34.90
N LEU A 663 -10.04 10.19 -34.44
CA LEU A 663 -9.13 9.04 -34.53
C LEU A 663 -9.45 8.00 -33.45
N ALA A 664 -9.89 8.46 -32.27
CA ALA A 664 -10.42 7.59 -31.24
C ALA A 664 -11.61 6.76 -31.76
N ARG A 665 -12.55 7.41 -32.46
CA ARG A 665 -13.71 6.74 -33.08
C ARG A 665 -13.29 5.73 -34.15
N GLU A 666 -12.34 6.09 -35.01
CA GLU A 666 -11.83 5.19 -36.05
C GLU A 666 -11.29 3.88 -35.43
N ALA A 667 -10.41 4.02 -34.44
CA ALA A 667 -9.81 2.88 -33.75
C ALA A 667 -10.84 2.08 -32.93
N ALA A 668 -11.79 2.74 -32.27
CA ALA A 668 -12.82 2.07 -31.49
C ALA A 668 -13.85 1.32 -32.36
N LEU A 669 -14.22 1.83 -33.53
CA LEU A 669 -15.04 1.10 -34.51
C LEU A 669 -14.32 -0.16 -34.99
N ALA A 670 -13.04 -0.02 -35.36
CA ALA A 670 -12.23 -1.15 -35.77
C ALA A 670 -12.08 -2.19 -34.64
N ALA A 671 -11.93 -1.75 -33.38
CA ALA A 671 -11.90 -2.63 -32.22
C ALA A 671 -13.24 -3.36 -32.00
N ALA A 672 -14.37 -2.69 -32.15
CA ALA A 672 -15.71 -3.26 -31.99
C ALA A 672 -15.96 -4.40 -33.00
N GLU A 673 -15.53 -4.24 -34.25
CA GLU A 673 -15.64 -5.31 -35.26
C GLU A 673 -14.82 -6.57 -34.90
N ARG A 674 -13.71 -6.41 -34.17
CA ARG A 674 -12.82 -7.51 -33.77
C ARG A 674 -13.21 -8.13 -32.43
N ARG A 675 -13.97 -7.39 -31.62
CA ARG A 675 -14.42 -7.80 -30.28
C ARG A 675 -15.92 -7.50 -30.12
N PRO A 676 -16.78 -8.17 -30.89
CA PRO A 676 -18.23 -7.91 -30.87
C PRO A 676 -18.88 -8.24 -29.52
N ASP A 677 -18.27 -9.12 -28.73
CA ASP A 677 -18.74 -9.53 -27.40
C ASP A 677 -18.13 -8.69 -26.25
N ASP A 678 -17.39 -7.62 -26.56
CA ASP A 678 -16.78 -6.73 -25.58
C ASP A 678 -17.55 -5.40 -25.51
N PRO A 679 -18.09 -5.00 -24.33
CA PRO A 679 -18.76 -3.72 -24.19
C PRO A 679 -17.80 -2.53 -24.21
N GLY A 680 -16.48 -2.75 -24.11
CA GLY A 680 -15.46 -1.70 -24.06
C GLY A 680 -15.47 -0.76 -25.26
N PRO A 681 -15.30 -1.24 -26.50
CA PRO A 681 -15.35 -0.39 -27.69
C PRO A 681 -16.60 0.48 -27.83
N PRO A 682 -17.85 -0.01 -27.66
CA PRO A 682 -19.02 0.86 -27.68
C PRO A 682 -19.04 1.88 -26.52
N LEU A 683 -18.54 1.54 -25.33
CA LEU A 683 -18.38 2.52 -24.24
C LEU A 683 -17.36 3.61 -24.61
N ASP A 684 -16.27 3.27 -25.29
CA ASP A 684 -15.26 4.23 -25.74
C ASP A 684 -15.81 5.16 -26.84
N LEU A 685 -16.64 4.63 -27.74
CA LEU A 685 -17.40 5.42 -28.72
C LEU A 685 -18.40 6.37 -28.05
N ALA A 686 -19.09 5.92 -27.01
CA ALA A 686 -20.00 6.76 -26.23
C ALA A 686 -19.26 7.90 -25.51
N ARG A 687 -18.08 7.64 -24.94
CA ARG A 687 -17.20 8.67 -24.36
C ARG A 687 -16.83 9.73 -25.40
N GLY A 688 -16.30 9.31 -26.55
CA GLY A 688 -15.93 10.24 -27.63
C GLY A 688 -17.11 11.04 -28.17
N ALA A 689 -18.29 10.42 -28.31
CA ALA A 689 -19.50 11.11 -28.73
C ALA A 689 -20.01 12.14 -27.70
N LEU A 690 -19.84 11.88 -26.39
CA LEU A 690 -20.12 12.85 -25.34
C LEU A 690 -19.14 14.04 -25.40
N ASP A 691 -17.86 13.78 -25.64
CA ASP A 691 -16.84 14.83 -25.77
C ASP A 691 -17.09 15.71 -27.02
N ASP A 692 -17.63 15.12 -28.10
CA ASP A 692 -18.14 15.84 -29.28
C ASP A 692 -19.47 16.59 -29.03
N GLY A 693 -20.13 16.39 -27.88
CA GLY A 693 -21.47 16.91 -27.58
C GLY A 693 -22.62 16.22 -28.35
N ALA A 694 -22.35 15.09 -29.01
CA ALA A 694 -23.32 14.34 -29.81
C ALA A 694 -24.13 13.34 -28.96
N LEU A 695 -25.07 13.86 -28.16
CA LEU A 695 -25.81 13.10 -27.14
C LEU A 695 -26.59 11.90 -27.70
N GLU A 696 -27.25 12.03 -28.85
CA GLU A 696 -28.02 10.94 -29.45
C GLU A 696 -27.12 9.77 -29.89
N ARG A 697 -25.96 10.09 -30.46
CA ARG A 697 -24.95 9.10 -30.85
C ARG A 697 -24.32 8.44 -29.64
N ALA A 698 -24.03 9.22 -28.59
CA ALA A 698 -23.55 8.68 -27.33
C ALA A 698 -24.56 7.67 -26.75
N GLU A 699 -25.86 8.00 -26.77
CA GLU A 699 -26.90 7.09 -26.28
C GLU A 699 -27.03 5.82 -27.14
N GLU A 700 -26.91 5.93 -28.47
CA GLU A 700 -26.85 4.75 -29.36
C GLU A 700 -25.71 3.81 -28.98
N HIS A 701 -24.51 4.35 -28.75
CA HIS A 701 -23.34 3.57 -28.33
C HIS A 701 -23.51 2.98 -26.92
N VAL A 702 -24.15 3.69 -25.99
CA VAL A 702 -24.52 3.13 -24.67
C VAL A 702 -25.49 1.96 -24.82
N ARG A 703 -26.52 2.06 -25.67
CA ARG A 703 -27.44 0.93 -25.94
C ARG A 703 -26.73 -0.26 -26.58
N ALA A 704 -25.74 -0.01 -27.45
CA ALA A 704 -24.92 -1.07 -28.03
C ALA A 704 -24.09 -1.79 -26.96
N ALA A 705 -23.49 -1.06 -26.01
CA ALA A 705 -22.78 -1.65 -24.88
C ALA A 705 -23.72 -2.45 -23.96
N ASP A 706 -24.91 -1.92 -23.66
CA ASP A 706 -25.90 -2.59 -22.81
C ASP A 706 -26.48 -3.86 -23.45
N ALA A 707 -26.60 -3.90 -24.78
CA ALA A 707 -26.99 -5.12 -25.50
C ALA A 707 -25.98 -6.26 -25.35
N VAL A 708 -24.69 -5.95 -25.17
CA VAL A 708 -23.62 -6.92 -24.92
C VAL A 708 -23.54 -7.27 -23.44
N SER A 709 -23.62 -6.27 -22.57
CA SER A 709 -23.54 -6.42 -21.11
C SER A 709 -24.65 -5.62 -20.42
N PRO A 710 -25.83 -6.23 -20.23
CA PRO A 710 -26.96 -5.55 -19.60
C PRO A 710 -26.64 -5.10 -18.18
N GLY A 711 -26.93 -3.83 -17.87
CA GLY A 711 -26.69 -3.26 -16.55
C GLY A 711 -25.23 -2.94 -16.26
N HIS A 712 -24.39 -2.79 -17.29
CA HIS A 712 -22.98 -2.45 -17.12
C HIS A 712 -22.80 -1.11 -16.39
N PRO A 713 -22.04 -1.02 -15.28
CA PRO A 713 -21.92 0.21 -14.49
C PRO A 713 -21.40 1.42 -15.26
N THR A 714 -20.39 1.23 -16.12
CA THR A 714 -19.89 2.31 -17.00
C THR A 714 -20.95 2.78 -18.00
N ALA A 715 -21.78 1.87 -18.54
CA ALA A 715 -22.87 2.25 -19.43
C ALA A 715 -23.92 3.10 -18.68
N ALA A 716 -24.25 2.70 -17.45
CA ALA A 716 -25.14 3.45 -16.57
C ALA A 716 -24.57 4.82 -16.18
N TRP A 717 -23.28 4.93 -15.87
CA TRP A 717 -22.61 6.22 -15.66
C TRP A 717 -22.67 7.12 -16.91
N LEU A 718 -22.36 6.59 -18.09
CA LEU A 718 -22.46 7.35 -19.34
C LEU A 718 -23.90 7.79 -19.63
N LEU A 719 -24.88 6.91 -19.38
CA LEU A 719 -26.30 7.25 -19.49
C LEU A 719 -26.69 8.38 -18.53
N ALA A 720 -26.20 8.35 -17.29
CA ALA A 720 -26.42 9.43 -16.34
C ALA A 720 -25.86 10.76 -16.84
N ARG A 721 -24.64 10.76 -17.43
CA ARG A 721 -24.07 11.97 -18.06
C ARG A 721 -24.91 12.49 -19.22
N ILE A 722 -25.44 11.59 -20.06
CA ILE A 722 -26.31 11.94 -21.18
C ILE A 722 -27.61 12.58 -20.67
N ARG A 723 -28.29 11.93 -19.72
CA ARG A 723 -29.56 12.42 -19.15
C ARG A 723 -29.39 13.73 -18.39
N GLY A 724 -28.31 13.86 -17.62
CA GLY A 724 -27.95 15.11 -16.94
C GLY A 724 -27.72 16.26 -17.93
N SER A 725 -27.03 16.00 -19.06
CA SER A 725 -26.84 16.99 -20.13
C SER A 725 -28.14 17.39 -20.83
N GLN A 726 -29.14 16.50 -20.84
CA GLN A 726 -30.49 16.76 -21.37
C GLN A 726 -31.40 17.47 -20.36
N GLY A 727 -30.97 17.65 -19.10
CA GLY A 727 -31.76 18.20 -18.01
C GLY A 727 -32.73 17.20 -17.35
N ASP A 728 -32.71 15.92 -17.77
CA ASP A 728 -33.51 14.86 -17.16
C ASP A 728 -32.77 14.28 -15.94
N HIS A 729 -32.78 15.04 -14.84
CA HIS A 729 -32.05 14.67 -13.63
C HIS A 729 -32.66 13.47 -12.89
N GLU A 730 -33.96 13.20 -13.02
CA GLU A 730 -34.57 11.98 -12.45
C GLU A 730 -34.06 10.72 -13.16
N ALA A 731 -34.02 10.72 -14.50
CA ALA A 731 -33.42 9.61 -15.24
C ALA A 731 -31.91 9.48 -14.97
N ALA A 732 -31.21 10.61 -14.78
CA ALA A 732 -29.81 10.60 -14.39
C ALA A 732 -29.59 9.92 -13.03
N LEU A 733 -30.43 10.23 -12.03
CA LEU A 733 -30.37 9.58 -10.71
C LEU A 733 -30.61 8.08 -10.80
N ALA A 734 -31.61 7.64 -11.57
CA ALA A 734 -31.88 6.21 -11.75
C ALA A 734 -30.69 5.47 -12.36
N ALA A 735 -30.01 6.08 -13.34
CA ALA A 735 -28.82 5.52 -13.95
C ALA A 735 -27.60 5.55 -13.00
N LEU A 736 -27.45 6.60 -12.19
CA LEU A 736 -26.41 6.67 -11.14
C LEU A 736 -26.60 5.60 -10.08
N ASP A 737 -27.84 5.31 -9.68
CA ASP A 737 -28.12 4.27 -8.69
C ASP A 737 -27.69 2.87 -9.19
N VAL A 738 -27.81 2.59 -10.48
CA VAL A 738 -27.28 1.35 -11.09
C VAL A 738 -25.76 1.29 -11.00
N ALA A 739 -25.07 2.38 -11.32
CA ALA A 739 -23.61 2.41 -11.27
C ALA A 739 -23.07 2.36 -9.82
N LEU A 740 -23.70 3.10 -8.90
CA LEU A 740 -23.36 3.14 -7.48
C LEU A 740 -23.69 1.84 -6.74
N ALA A 741 -24.61 1.02 -7.25
CA ALA A 741 -24.81 -0.33 -6.72
C ALA A 741 -23.56 -1.22 -6.88
N ALA A 742 -22.80 -1.02 -7.97
CA ALA A 742 -21.52 -1.71 -8.18
C ALA A 742 -20.34 -0.96 -7.54
N PHE A 743 -20.39 0.38 -7.54
CA PHE A 743 -19.31 1.24 -7.04
C PHE A 743 -19.80 2.24 -6.00
N PRO A 744 -20.15 1.78 -4.78
CA PRO A 744 -20.79 2.63 -3.77
C PRO A 744 -19.89 3.74 -3.23
N ARG A 745 -18.57 3.64 -3.47
CA ARG A 745 -17.56 4.62 -3.05
C ARG A 745 -17.01 5.44 -4.22
N ASP A 746 -17.63 5.41 -5.40
CA ASP A 746 -17.19 6.25 -6.52
C ASP A 746 -17.52 7.72 -6.23
N ARG A 747 -16.50 8.46 -5.79
CA ARG A 747 -16.63 9.87 -5.37
C ARG A 747 -17.17 10.77 -6.47
N GLU A 748 -16.83 10.50 -7.74
CA GLU A 748 -17.29 11.30 -8.87
C GLU A 748 -18.77 11.00 -9.18
N LEU A 749 -19.20 9.73 -9.12
CA LEU A 749 -20.60 9.37 -9.29
C LEU A 749 -21.47 9.88 -8.13
N LEU A 750 -20.97 9.82 -6.90
CA LEU A 750 -21.63 10.41 -5.74
C LEU A 750 -21.76 11.94 -5.89
N ALA A 751 -20.71 12.63 -6.36
CA ALA A 751 -20.77 14.05 -6.65
C ALA A 751 -21.78 14.37 -7.77
N MET A 752 -21.82 13.58 -8.84
CA MET A 752 -22.83 13.69 -9.91
C MET A 752 -24.26 13.46 -9.39
N LYS A 753 -24.44 12.53 -8.45
CA LYS A 753 -25.72 12.29 -7.77
C LYS A 753 -26.13 13.49 -6.94
N GLY A 754 -25.19 14.06 -6.18
CA GLY A 754 -25.39 15.30 -5.44
C GLY A 754 -25.78 16.48 -6.34
N ASP A 755 -25.11 16.68 -7.48
CA ASP A 755 -25.47 17.71 -8.46
C ASP A 755 -26.88 17.50 -9.04
N SER A 756 -27.23 16.25 -9.39
CA SER A 756 -28.55 15.93 -9.93
C SER A 756 -29.66 16.15 -8.90
N LEU A 757 -29.45 15.76 -7.64
CA LEU A 757 -30.38 16.04 -6.53
C LEU A 757 -30.54 17.54 -6.29
N PHE A 758 -29.43 18.28 -6.32
CA PHE A 758 -29.45 19.74 -6.17
C PHE A 758 -30.28 20.42 -7.26
N ARG A 759 -30.13 19.99 -8.53
CA ARG A 759 -30.92 20.51 -9.66
C ARG A 759 -32.41 20.15 -9.61
N LEU A 760 -32.77 19.12 -8.85
CA LEU A 760 -34.15 18.73 -8.54
C LEU A 760 -34.68 19.42 -7.28
N GLU A 761 -33.94 20.38 -6.72
CA GLU A 761 -34.30 21.09 -5.48
C GLU A 761 -34.41 20.15 -4.24
N ARG A 762 -33.74 18.98 -4.29
CA ARG A 762 -33.66 18.00 -3.20
C ARG A 762 -32.40 18.24 -2.35
N GLU A 763 -32.30 19.45 -1.80
CA GLU A 763 -31.07 19.97 -1.17
C GLU A 763 -30.57 19.16 0.03
N GLU A 764 -31.45 18.68 0.90
CA GLU A 764 -31.03 17.89 2.08
C GLU A 764 -30.39 16.57 1.67
N GLU A 765 -30.96 15.89 0.67
CA GLU A 765 -30.41 14.66 0.12
C GLU A 765 -29.10 14.93 -0.62
N ALA A 766 -29.04 16.02 -1.40
CA ALA A 766 -27.82 16.45 -2.08
C ALA A 766 -26.70 16.69 -1.07
N ALA A 767 -26.96 17.44 0.01
CA ALA A 767 -25.97 17.73 1.03
C ALA A 767 -25.47 16.48 1.74
N ALA A 768 -26.35 15.51 2.05
CA ALA A 768 -25.96 14.25 2.65
C ALA A 768 -25.03 13.43 1.74
N VAL A 769 -25.36 13.33 0.44
CA VAL A 769 -24.51 12.65 -0.54
C VAL A 769 -23.17 13.37 -0.71
N LEU A 770 -23.17 14.69 -0.86
CA LEU A 770 -21.95 15.49 -1.03
C LEU A 770 -21.06 15.45 0.22
N GLN A 771 -21.62 15.28 1.42
CA GLN A 771 -20.84 15.06 2.63
C GLN A 771 -20.10 13.72 2.59
N SER A 772 -20.75 12.65 2.09
CA SER A 772 -20.09 11.34 1.91
C SER A 772 -18.96 11.39 0.86
N VAL A 773 -19.05 12.28 -0.13
CA VAL A 773 -17.95 12.54 -1.07
C VAL A 773 -16.74 13.09 -0.30
N LEU A 774 -16.95 14.07 0.59
CA LEU A 774 -15.88 14.70 1.37
C LEU A 774 -15.27 13.78 2.43
N GLU A 775 -15.98 12.73 2.84
CA GLU A 775 -15.38 11.67 3.66
C GLU A 775 -14.34 10.88 2.85
N ILE A 776 -14.61 10.59 1.58
CA ILE A 776 -13.69 9.85 0.69
C ILE A 776 -12.55 10.76 0.20
N ASP A 777 -12.90 11.95 -0.28
CA ASP A 777 -11.99 12.96 -0.81
C ASP A 777 -12.30 14.33 -0.20
N PRO A 778 -11.55 14.75 0.83
CA PRO A 778 -11.73 16.04 1.49
C PRO A 778 -11.45 17.26 0.60
N GLU A 779 -11.03 17.06 -0.65
CA GLU A 779 -10.58 18.11 -1.57
C GLU A 779 -11.47 18.19 -2.81
N HIS A 780 -12.58 17.44 -2.82
CA HIS A 780 -13.45 17.32 -3.97
C HIS A 780 -14.12 18.67 -4.30
N LEU A 781 -13.68 19.30 -5.39
CA LEU A 781 -14.10 20.63 -5.81
C LEU A 781 -15.61 20.77 -5.97
N THR A 782 -16.24 19.86 -6.71
CA THR A 782 -17.68 19.92 -6.97
C THR A 782 -18.50 19.82 -5.67
N ALA A 783 -18.07 18.96 -4.72
CA ALA A 783 -18.75 18.81 -3.45
C ALA A 783 -18.71 20.10 -2.63
N HIS A 784 -17.54 20.73 -2.50
CA HIS A 784 -17.42 22.02 -1.82
C HIS A 784 -18.21 23.14 -2.51
N ALA A 785 -18.18 23.20 -3.84
CA ALA A 785 -18.90 24.23 -4.60
C ALA A 785 -20.43 24.12 -4.40
N LEU A 786 -20.99 22.91 -4.46
CA LEU A 786 -22.41 22.68 -4.26
C LEU A 786 -22.83 22.86 -2.81
N LEU A 787 -22.05 22.35 -1.85
CA LEU A 787 -22.33 22.54 -0.41
C LEU A 787 -22.27 24.01 -0.02
N THR A 788 -21.39 24.82 -0.63
CA THR A 788 -21.40 26.28 -0.42
C THR A 788 -22.75 26.88 -0.77
N ARG A 789 -23.32 26.52 -1.93
CA ARG A 789 -24.60 27.04 -2.40
C ARG A 789 -25.76 26.57 -1.54
N ILE A 790 -25.83 25.25 -1.28
CA ILE A 790 -26.89 24.64 -0.47
C ILE A 790 -26.92 25.24 0.94
N ARG A 791 -25.76 25.38 1.60
CA ARG A 791 -25.70 25.94 2.97
C ARG A 791 -26.08 27.41 2.99
N ALA A 792 -25.74 28.18 1.95
CA ALA A 792 -26.18 29.57 1.82
C ALA A 792 -27.71 29.68 1.65
N GLU A 793 -28.32 28.83 0.82
CA GLU A 793 -29.78 28.78 0.62
C GLU A 793 -30.53 28.38 1.91
N GLN A 794 -29.91 27.51 2.72
CA GLN A 794 -30.41 27.10 4.05
C GLN A 794 -30.18 28.15 5.16
N GLY A 795 -29.44 29.23 4.89
CA GLY A 795 -29.09 30.25 5.87
C GLY A 795 -27.96 29.87 6.84
N ASP A 796 -27.25 28.76 6.62
CA ASP A 796 -26.05 28.37 7.37
C ASP A 796 -24.80 29.02 6.75
N GLU A 797 -24.65 30.33 6.99
CA GLU A 797 -23.54 31.12 6.44
C GLU A 797 -22.18 30.63 6.93
N ALA A 798 -22.09 30.12 8.16
CA ALA A 798 -20.85 29.60 8.72
C ALA A 798 -20.37 28.35 7.96
N SER A 799 -21.26 27.40 7.69
CA SER A 799 -20.87 26.22 6.91
C SER A 799 -20.66 26.54 5.44
N SER A 800 -21.46 27.44 4.85
CA SER A 800 -21.25 27.97 3.50
C SER A 800 -19.84 28.53 3.32
N GLN A 801 -19.43 29.42 4.23
CA GLN A 801 -18.11 30.04 4.20
C GLN A 801 -16.98 29.01 4.34
N ARG A 802 -17.11 28.01 5.22
CA ARG A 802 -16.12 26.92 5.34
C ARG A 802 -15.94 26.13 4.04
N HIS A 803 -17.04 25.78 3.35
CA HIS A 803 -16.92 25.08 2.08
C HIS A 803 -16.37 25.98 0.98
N ARG A 804 -16.70 27.28 0.99
CA ARG A 804 -16.13 28.26 0.05
C ARG A 804 -14.61 28.36 0.20
N GLU A 805 -14.12 28.47 1.44
CA GLU A 805 -12.68 28.51 1.75
C GLU A 805 -11.96 27.24 1.30
N ALA A 806 -12.56 26.07 1.54
CA ALA A 806 -12.00 24.80 1.08
C ALA A 806 -11.98 24.69 -0.45
N TRP A 807 -13.03 25.17 -1.13
CA TRP A 807 -13.08 25.23 -2.60
C TRP A 807 -12.03 26.18 -3.17
N ASP A 808 -11.93 27.40 -2.61
CA ASP A 808 -10.95 28.41 -3.03
C ASP A 808 -9.51 27.94 -2.81
N ARG A 809 -9.26 27.15 -1.76
CA ARG A 809 -7.94 26.57 -1.48
C ARG A 809 -7.48 25.60 -2.57
N VAL A 810 -8.36 24.71 -3.04
CA VAL A 810 -7.95 23.56 -3.88
C VAL A 810 -8.14 23.78 -5.38
N ARG A 811 -8.86 24.83 -5.81
CA ARG A 811 -9.14 25.06 -7.24
C ARG A 811 -7.90 25.51 -8.02
N PRO A 812 -7.80 25.17 -9.32
CA PRO A 812 -6.82 25.76 -10.23
C PRO A 812 -6.97 27.29 -10.29
N HIS A 813 -5.85 28.01 -10.32
CA HIS A 813 -5.82 29.46 -10.43
C HIS A 813 -5.27 29.88 -11.79
N SER A 814 -5.79 30.96 -12.37
CA SER A 814 -5.32 31.49 -13.65
C SER A 814 -3.87 31.99 -13.59
N ASP A 815 -3.40 32.40 -12.41
CA ASP A 815 -2.07 32.98 -12.23
C ASP A 815 -0.94 31.98 -12.55
N ASP A 816 -1.21 30.68 -12.39
CA ASP A 816 -0.29 29.61 -12.78
C ASP A 816 0.04 29.64 -14.28
N GLN A 817 -0.89 30.12 -15.11
CA GLN A 817 -0.67 30.23 -16.56
C GLN A 817 0.46 31.20 -16.89
N VAL A 818 0.71 32.21 -16.04
CA VAL A 818 1.79 33.19 -16.28
C VAL A 818 3.16 32.52 -16.20
N PHE A 819 3.38 31.66 -15.20
CA PHE A 819 4.63 30.90 -15.05
C PHE A 819 4.78 29.90 -16.20
N ASN A 820 3.71 29.18 -16.53
CA ASN A 820 3.69 28.22 -17.64
C ASN A 820 3.99 28.88 -19.00
N GLU A 821 3.36 30.01 -19.31
CA GLU A 821 3.60 30.75 -20.55
C GLU A 821 5.03 31.29 -20.61
N ARG A 822 5.55 31.79 -19.49
CA ARG A 822 6.93 32.28 -19.41
C ARG A 822 7.93 31.15 -19.67
N ALA A 823 7.77 30.00 -19.00
CA ALA A 823 8.61 28.82 -19.18
C ALA A 823 8.62 28.35 -20.65
N ARG A 824 7.44 28.27 -21.27
CA ARG A 824 7.28 27.86 -22.68
C ARG A 824 7.94 28.84 -23.64
N ARG A 825 7.84 30.15 -23.40
CA ARG A 825 8.49 31.18 -24.23
C ARG A 825 10.00 31.17 -24.06
N ALA A 826 10.50 30.92 -22.86
CA ALA A 826 11.92 30.91 -22.55
C ALA A 826 12.63 29.65 -23.09
N ASN A 827 11.95 28.50 -23.11
CA ASN A 827 12.56 27.23 -23.46
C ASN A 827 11.70 26.42 -24.44
N ALA A 828 12.18 26.29 -25.68
CA ALA A 828 11.49 25.56 -26.73
C ALA A 828 11.28 24.07 -26.42
N ALA A 829 12.17 23.44 -25.63
CA ALA A 829 11.97 22.06 -25.18
C ALA A 829 10.81 21.95 -24.19
N LEU A 830 10.65 22.93 -23.29
CA LEU A 830 9.50 22.99 -22.39
C LEU A 830 8.19 23.23 -23.15
N ASP A 831 8.19 24.09 -24.17
CA ASP A 831 7.02 24.29 -25.03
C ASP A 831 6.59 23.00 -25.73
N ARG A 832 7.55 22.25 -26.28
CA ARG A 832 7.29 20.93 -26.87
C ARG A 832 6.75 19.94 -25.85
N ARG A 833 7.33 19.88 -24.65
CA ARG A 833 6.86 18.99 -23.57
C ARG A 833 5.43 19.30 -23.13
N ALA A 834 5.07 20.59 -23.07
CA ALA A 834 3.72 21.05 -22.72
C ALA A 834 2.70 20.84 -23.84
N ASN A 835 3.14 20.71 -25.09
CA ASN A 835 2.27 20.46 -26.22
C ASN A 835 1.88 18.97 -26.31
N LEU A 836 0.67 18.64 -25.85
CA LEU A 836 0.12 17.29 -25.97
C LEU A 836 0.09 16.80 -27.43
N GLN A 837 -0.01 17.71 -28.40
CA GLN A 837 -0.08 17.41 -29.82
C GLN A 837 1.28 17.37 -30.54
N TYR A 838 2.39 17.47 -29.80
CA TYR A 838 3.73 17.40 -30.39
C TYR A 838 4.00 16.04 -31.06
N VAL A 839 4.56 16.11 -32.27
CA VAL A 839 5.05 14.95 -33.03
C VAL A 839 6.58 14.96 -32.93
N VAL A 840 7.16 13.89 -32.40
CA VAL A 840 8.60 13.80 -32.15
C VAL A 840 9.32 13.45 -33.46
N PRO A 841 10.15 14.36 -34.00
CA PRO A 841 10.90 14.07 -35.21
C PRO A 841 12.10 13.20 -34.89
N LEU A 842 12.22 12.05 -35.56
CA LEU A 842 13.44 11.25 -35.52
C LEU A 842 14.53 11.92 -36.37
N ALA A 843 15.78 11.85 -35.93
CA ALA A 843 16.93 12.34 -36.70
C ALA A 843 18.12 11.38 -36.56
N PRO A 844 19.15 11.50 -37.41
CA PRO A 844 20.36 10.70 -37.28
C PRO A 844 20.98 10.82 -35.88
N PRO A 845 21.52 9.72 -35.34
CA PRO A 845 22.17 9.75 -34.03
C PRO A 845 23.38 10.72 -34.04
N PRO A 846 23.68 11.40 -32.93
CA PRO A 846 24.87 12.23 -32.82
C PRO A 846 26.17 11.39 -32.92
N PRO A 847 27.32 12.00 -33.28
CA PRO A 847 28.60 11.29 -33.26
C PRO A 847 28.91 10.71 -31.86
N GLY A 848 29.35 9.44 -31.81
CA GLY A 848 29.64 8.77 -30.55
C GLY A 848 28.40 8.27 -29.78
N TRP A 849 27.23 8.29 -30.42
CA TRP A 849 25.98 7.79 -29.86
C TRP A 849 26.10 6.35 -29.35
N THR A 850 25.53 6.11 -28.18
CA THR A 850 25.26 4.77 -27.65
C THR A 850 23.81 4.70 -27.17
N PRO A 851 23.11 3.58 -27.40
CA PRO A 851 21.82 3.35 -26.76
C PRO A 851 21.96 3.41 -25.24
N ALA A 852 20.90 3.83 -24.57
CA ALA A 852 20.77 3.69 -23.13
C ALA A 852 20.85 2.21 -22.77
N ARG A 853 21.84 1.84 -21.94
CA ARG A 853 22.05 0.44 -21.54
C ARG A 853 21.15 0.12 -20.35
N SER A 854 20.37 -0.94 -20.46
CA SER A 854 19.67 -1.54 -19.33
C SER A 854 20.64 -2.41 -18.53
N GLY A 855 20.63 -2.28 -17.22
CA GLY A 855 21.41 -3.14 -16.33
C GLY A 855 21.96 -2.40 -15.10
N PRO A 856 22.51 -3.17 -14.14
CA PRO A 856 23.29 -2.62 -13.07
C PRO A 856 24.61 -2.02 -13.60
#